data_AF-A0A947MND3-F1
#
_entry.id   AF-A0A947MND3-F1
#
_cell.length_a   1.000
_cell.length_b   1.000
_cell.length_c   1.000
_cell.angle_alpha   90.00
_cell.angle_beta   90.00
_cell.angle_gamma   90.00
#
_symmetry.space_group_name_H-M   'P 1'
#
loop_
_entity.id
_entity.type
_entity.pdbx_description
1 polymer ?
#
loop_
_entity_poly.entity_id
_entity_poly.type
_entity_poly.pdbx_seq_one_letter_code
_entity_poly.pdbx_strand_id
1 'polypeptide(L)'
;MTASPKRHQRCPYAVLLGLCVPTLIACTEETVDGGPARLDPMTIETWPESIVMRGTPIRLVGTGFLVPELGEQELIVIATDGRIAPISVQLQKSGELRGEIDDSFLNVFPPGSKVVGRAQISRTLFEGPATSRVDLPVSMDVVSELTPIATELRTRTEVTSGKLEGTWYPGDEIVISGSGFLLQGEGQTFVQLRGTFESQTPPETLPLDVVLPLNATRRDEIGFTLTPDLLDVRPGIFRGDLILSNEALGGTTTGTGLDGLERHLEAPRIETVSPPLAARGQNIVVTGRGFLPTDPFYESTTLIRLEGAFTTLQTSQELILEGPTALALFPDQFESNTAMKYILRVTQTPGGELEGLGLVAGSFVGRISPMIISGAETILGQGIDLSLTVALQRQVVFVKFLPGFSTTVAEMGLELREGDIRRRILEVCARDYAGVNIEFRDQRPTDFAEYSLIEVGGADPNGQGLFGLDNTAGKDVGNLRFNDIIGGANADTAEQGYFAFGGVFVRSFFQLSPTLGADANLPIASSRFDEIFRHFMPALGGIPLEPIPTAARRALADNAVAVLGNVVGNTVVHEIGHSLGLTNIDGEYHNLGDNPGWIMDSGNFRPFAERAEIDGESAAVFAPFDRDYLERILPVN
;
A
#
# COMPACT_ATOMS: atom_id res chain seq x y z
N MET A 1 -49.62 -37.67 32.36
CA MET A 1 -48.89 -38.58 31.44
C MET A 1 -49.14 -38.07 30.03
N THR A 2 -48.23 -37.62 29.19
CA THR A 2 -46.75 -37.56 29.10
C THR A 2 -46.51 -36.55 27.94
N ALA A 3 -45.97 -35.36 28.21
CA ALA A 3 -44.55 -34.99 28.09
C ALA A 3 -44.06 -34.73 26.64
N SER A 4 -43.86 -33.44 26.35
CA SER A 4 -43.18 -32.85 25.19
C SER A 4 -41.65 -32.96 25.31
N PRO A 5 -40.88 -33.16 24.23
CA PRO A 5 -39.43 -33.15 24.30
C PRO A 5 -38.89 -31.72 24.21
N LYS A 6 -38.07 -31.33 25.20
CA LYS A 6 -37.24 -30.13 25.20
C LYS A 6 -35.89 -30.46 24.52
N ARG A 7 -35.46 -29.65 23.55
CA ARG A 7 -34.09 -29.63 23.03
C ARG A 7 -33.18 -28.89 24.01
N HIS A 8 -32.10 -29.54 24.42
CA HIS A 8 -31.03 -28.96 25.23
C HIS A 8 -30.05 -28.19 24.33
N GLN A 9 -29.97 -26.87 24.51
CA GLN A 9 -28.78 -26.08 24.19
C GLN A 9 -27.76 -26.30 25.32
N ARG A 10 -26.57 -26.78 24.98
CA ARG A 10 -25.39 -26.78 25.85
C ARG A 10 -24.40 -25.76 25.30
N CYS A 11 -24.26 -24.62 25.99
CA CYS A 11 -23.04 -23.82 25.96
C CYS A 11 -22.02 -24.48 26.90
N PRO A 12 -20.73 -24.60 26.52
CA PRO A 12 -19.65 -24.64 27.48
C PRO A 12 -18.98 -23.26 27.54
N TYR A 13 -19.23 -22.52 28.62
CA TYR A 13 -18.29 -21.51 29.10
C TYR A 13 -17.14 -22.27 29.76
N ALA A 14 -15.98 -22.31 29.12
CA ALA A 14 -14.73 -22.67 29.76
C ALA A 14 -14.05 -21.37 30.24
N VAL A 15 -14.02 -21.21 31.56
CA VAL A 15 -13.22 -20.21 32.27
C VAL A 15 -11.76 -20.63 32.13
N LEU A 16 -10.97 -19.88 31.34
CA LEU A 16 -9.52 -19.99 31.36
C LEU A 16 -8.95 -18.85 32.22
N LEU A 17 -8.41 -19.20 33.37
CA LEU A 17 -7.57 -18.33 34.18
C LEU A 17 -6.28 -18.03 33.41
N GLY A 18 -6.08 -16.77 33.04
CA GLY A 18 -4.81 -16.27 32.51
C GLY A 18 -3.75 -16.22 33.62
N LEU A 19 -2.79 -17.13 33.56
CA LEU A 19 -1.51 -17.04 34.26
C LEU A 19 -0.62 -16.06 33.48
N CYS A 20 -0.50 -14.83 33.96
CA CYS A 20 0.54 -13.90 33.53
C CYS A 20 1.91 -14.45 33.99
N VAL A 21 2.70 -14.93 33.04
CA VAL A 21 4.14 -15.16 33.22
C VAL A 21 4.85 -13.85 32.83
N PRO A 22 5.61 -13.19 33.73
CA PRO A 22 6.38 -12.02 33.37
C PRO A 22 7.59 -12.46 32.53
N THR A 23 7.59 -12.09 31.25
CA THR A 23 8.80 -12.08 30.44
C THR A 23 9.73 -10.98 30.96
N LEU A 24 10.78 -11.38 31.67
CA LEU A 24 11.95 -10.56 31.96
C LEU A 24 12.63 -10.21 30.64
N ILE A 25 12.29 -9.04 30.09
CA ILE A 25 13.11 -8.36 29.10
C ILE A 25 14.33 -7.85 29.86
N ALA A 26 15.49 -8.47 29.63
CA ALA A 26 16.76 -7.94 30.05
C ALA A 26 17.03 -6.66 29.24
N CYS A 27 16.68 -5.51 29.82
CA CYS A 27 17.19 -4.22 29.38
C CYS A 27 18.70 -4.24 29.60
N THR A 28 19.47 -4.25 28.51
CA THR A 28 20.88 -3.89 28.54
C THR A 28 21.00 -2.46 29.03
N GLU A 29 21.58 -2.26 30.21
CA GLU A 29 22.01 -0.95 30.71
C GLU A 29 23.11 -0.42 29.78
N GLU A 30 22.70 0.34 28.78
CA GLU A 30 23.59 1.26 28.09
C GLU A 30 23.79 2.45 29.04
N THR A 31 24.95 2.52 29.69
CA THR A 31 25.36 3.68 30.48
C THR A 31 25.51 4.88 29.52
N VAL A 32 24.44 5.63 29.35
CA VAL A 32 24.46 6.93 28.67
C VAL A 32 25.25 7.88 29.56
N ASP A 33 26.39 8.31 29.05
CA ASP A 33 27.26 9.31 29.68
C ASP A 33 26.45 10.61 29.88
N GLY A 34 26.06 10.86 31.13
CA GLY A 34 25.08 11.85 31.55
C GLY A 34 25.58 13.29 31.49
N GLY A 35 25.88 13.79 30.29
CA GLY A 35 25.78 15.22 30.04
C GLY A 35 24.30 15.65 30.17
N PRO A 36 24.00 16.85 30.70
CA PRO A 36 22.61 17.31 30.78
C PRO A 36 22.00 17.25 29.39
N ALA A 37 20.91 16.50 29.22
CA ALA A 37 20.20 16.39 27.96
C ALA A 37 19.96 17.80 27.42
N ARG A 38 20.68 18.15 26.35
CA ARG A 38 20.66 19.49 25.81
C ARG A 38 19.33 19.62 25.06
N LEU A 39 18.31 20.09 25.76
CA LEU A 39 17.01 20.33 25.16
C LEU A 39 17.16 21.32 24.00
N ASP A 40 16.48 21.02 22.91
CA ASP A 40 16.39 21.94 21.79
C ASP A 40 15.79 23.27 22.25
N PRO A 41 16.23 24.39 21.64
CA PRO A 41 15.61 25.68 21.87
C PRO A 41 14.13 25.61 21.51
N MET A 42 13.31 26.20 22.38
CA MET A 42 11.86 26.21 22.18
C MET A 42 11.50 27.27 21.13
N THR A 43 10.74 26.86 20.11
CA THR A 43 10.27 27.75 19.04
C THR A 43 8.78 27.51 18.78
N ILE A 44 8.09 28.52 18.25
CA ILE A 44 6.74 28.38 17.69
C ILE A 44 6.75 29.04 16.32
N GLU A 45 6.26 28.35 15.31
CA GLU A 45 6.30 28.82 13.93
C GLU A 45 5.02 29.55 13.53
N THR A 46 3.85 29.07 13.97
CA THR A 46 2.57 29.57 13.46
C THR A 46 1.44 29.54 14.49
N TRP A 47 0.59 30.58 14.47
CA TRP A 47 -0.73 30.60 15.08
C TRP A 47 -1.76 30.63 13.93
N PRO A 48 -2.56 29.57 13.74
CA PRO A 48 -3.35 29.43 12.52
C PRO A 48 -4.66 30.25 12.55
N GLU A 49 -5.24 30.53 13.71
CA GLU A 49 -6.63 31.00 13.80
C GLU A 49 -6.76 32.50 14.08
N SER A 50 -7.28 33.26 13.11
CA SER A 50 -7.64 34.67 13.28
C SER A 50 -9.05 34.87 13.85
N ILE A 51 -9.85 33.81 13.93
CA ILE A 51 -11.19 33.82 14.54
C ILE A 51 -11.26 32.63 15.50
N VAL A 52 -11.65 32.89 16.73
CA VAL A 52 -11.80 31.87 17.76
C VAL A 52 -13.18 31.96 18.42
N MET A 53 -13.67 30.82 18.85
CA MET A 53 -14.90 30.64 19.62
C MET A 53 -14.74 29.43 20.53
N ARG A 54 -15.77 29.10 21.30
CA ARG A 54 -15.74 27.87 22.10
C ARG A 54 -15.49 26.67 21.19
N GLY A 55 -14.56 25.81 21.56
CA GLY A 55 -14.27 24.61 20.79
C GLY A 55 -13.24 24.79 19.68
N THR A 56 -12.76 26.01 19.43
CA THR A 56 -11.79 26.24 18.36
C THR A 56 -10.50 25.45 18.65
N PRO A 57 -10.09 24.54 17.75
CA PRO A 57 -8.87 23.79 17.93
C PRO A 57 -7.65 24.71 17.74
N ILE A 58 -6.73 24.69 18.69
CA ILE A 58 -5.46 25.41 18.62
C ILE A 58 -4.36 24.41 18.33
N ARG A 59 -3.70 24.57 17.17
CA ARG A 59 -2.57 23.76 16.75
C ARG A 59 -1.31 24.60 16.69
N LEU A 60 -0.33 24.28 17.52
CA LEU A 60 0.97 24.95 17.54
C LEU A 60 2.06 24.01 17.04
N VAL A 61 2.80 24.46 16.04
CA VAL A 61 3.93 23.75 15.44
C VAL A 61 5.22 24.47 15.84
N GLY A 62 6.23 23.70 16.26
CA GLY A 62 7.50 24.24 16.71
C GLY A 62 8.48 23.18 17.20
N THR A 63 9.50 23.58 17.95
CA THR A 63 10.50 22.68 18.54
C THR A 63 10.58 22.86 20.04
N GLY A 64 11.15 21.86 20.74
CA GLY A 64 11.40 21.96 22.18
C GLY A 64 10.15 21.89 23.06
N PHE A 65 9.05 21.29 22.59
CA PHE A 65 7.93 20.96 23.47
C PHE A 65 8.28 19.77 24.37
N LEU A 66 7.72 19.74 25.58
CA LEU A 66 8.00 18.68 26.55
C LEU A 66 6.98 17.55 26.43
N VAL A 67 7.49 16.32 26.55
CA VAL A 67 6.65 15.18 26.90
C VAL A 67 6.27 15.31 28.39
N PRO A 68 5.06 14.86 28.81
CA PRO A 68 4.57 15.06 30.17
C PRO A 68 5.49 14.53 31.29
N GLU A 69 6.35 13.57 30.99
CA GLU A 69 7.29 12.96 31.94
C GLU A 69 8.48 13.86 32.28
N LEU A 70 8.82 14.81 31.41
CA LEU A 70 9.99 15.68 31.59
C LEU A 70 9.67 17.01 32.30
N GLY A 71 8.39 17.38 32.35
CA GLY A 71 7.96 18.62 32.98
C GLY A 71 6.57 19.07 32.56
N GLU A 72 6.24 20.28 32.99
CA GLU A 72 4.98 20.94 32.66
C GLU A 72 5.20 21.99 31.58
N GLN A 73 4.16 22.21 30.77
CA GLN A 73 4.13 23.30 29.80
C GLN A 73 2.76 23.97 29.82
N GLU A 74 2.77 25.29 29.70
CA GLU A 74 1.59 26.13 29.80
C GLU A 74 1.54 27.07 28.59
N LEU A 75 0.40 27.12 27.91
CA LEU A 75 0.09 28.10 26.88
C LEU A 75 -0.83 29.16 27.49
N ILE A 76 -0.41 30.42 27.42
CA ILE A 76 -1.25 31.57 27.79
C ILE A 76 -1.31 32.58 26.65
N VAL A 77 -2.43 33.27 26.52
CA VAL A 77 -2.60 34.42 25.63
C VAL A 77 -2.61 35.69 26.46
N ILE A 78 -1.71 36.62 26.15
CA ILE A 78 -1.56 37.91 26.82
C ILE A 78 -1.94 39.00 25.82
N ALA A 79 -3.06 39.69 26.08
CA ALA A 79 -3.51 40.81 25.27
C ALA A 79 -2.72 42.10 25.57
N THR A 80 -2.69 43.05 24.63
CA THR A 80 -2.04 44.36 24.80
C THR A 80 -2.64 45.20 25.93
N ASP A 81 -3.88 44.93 26.31
CA ASP A 81 -4.57 45.58 27.43
C ASP A 81 -4.25 44.94 28.81
N GLY A 82 -3.41 43.90 28.83
CA GLY A 82 -2.93 43.24 30.04
C GLY A 82 -3.78 42.06 30.51
N ARG A 83 -4.88 41.72 29.84
CA ARG A 83 -5.65 40.49 30.14
C ARG A 83 -4.85 39.24 29.76
N ILE A 84 -4.98 38.18 30.57
CA ILE A 84 -4.27 36.91 30.40
C ILE A 84 -5.27 35.76 30.47
N ALA A 85 -5.28 34.91 29.44
CA ALA A 85 -6.12 33.71 29.41
C ALA A 85 -5.26 32.45 29.21
N PRO A 86 -5.39 31.42 30.06
CA PRO A 86 -4.75 30.13 29.83
C PRO A 86 -5.48 29.34 28.73
N ILE A 87 -4.74 28.49 28.04
CA ILE A 87 -5.25 27.48 27.11
C ILE A 87 -4.60 26.15 27.46
N SER A 88 -5.42 25.14 27.79
CA SER A 88 -4.89 23.79 28.02
C SER A 88 -4.38 23.18 26.72
N VAL A 89 -3.13 22.72 26.73
CA VAL A 89 -2.48 22.08 25.58
C VAL A 89 -1.87 20.74 25.95
N GLN A 90 -1.88 19.82 25.01
CA GLN A 90 -1.27 18.50 25.11
C GLN A 90 -0.31 18.28 23.95
N LEU A 91 0.80 17.60 24.23
CA LEU A 91 1.72 17.18 23.18
C LEU A 91 1.10 16.03 22.40
N GLN A 92 0.86 16.24 21.11
CA GLN A 92 0.34 15.19 20.25
C GLN A 92 1.48 14.33 19.68
N LYS A 93 2.55 15.00 19.26
CA LYS A 93 3.79 14.39 18.76
C LYS A 93 4.94 15.37 18.91
N SER A 94 6.17 14.91 18.70
CA SER A 94 7.34 15.79 18.70
C SER A 94 7.10 16.99 17.77
N GLY A 95 7.15 18.19 18.34
CA GLY A 95 6.96 19.46 17.64
C GLY A 95 5.52 19.89 17.37
N GLU A 96 4.50 19.22 17.92
CA GLU A 96 3.10 19.62 17.78
C GLU A 96 2.35 19.60 19.12
N LEU A 97 1.84 20.76 19.54
CA LEU A 97 0.88 20.90 20.63
C LEU A 97 -0.52 21.10 20.09
N ARG A 98 -1.50 20.51 20.78
CA ARG A 98 -2.93 20.73 20.53
C ARG A 98 -3.65 21.18 21.78
N GLY A 99 -4.48 22.19 21.64
CA GLY A 99 -5.41 22.65 22.66
C GLY A 99 -6.74 23.03 22.05
N GLU A 100 -7.62 23.55 22.88
CA GLU A 100 -8.97 23.99 22.50
C GLU A 100 -9.32 25.25 23.27
N ILE A 101 -10.07 26.17 22.64
CA ILE A 101 -10.60 27.35 23.31
C ILE A 101 -11.80 26.97 24.18
N ASP A 102 -11.67 27.14 25.49
CA ASP A 102 -12.64 26.73 26.49
C ASP A 102 -13.28 27.94 27.21
N ASP A 103 -14.10 27.65 28.23
CA ASP A 103 -14.76 28.65 29.08
C ASP A 103 -13.77 29.50 29.84
N SER A 104 -12.65 28.92 30.25
CA SER A 104 -11.58 29.63 30.97
C SER A 104 -11.04 30.76 30.11
N PHE A 105 -10.79 30.49 28.83
CA PHE A 105 -10.39 31.50 27.87
C PHE A 105 -11.49 32.55 27.62
N LEU A 106 -12.72 32.10 27.36
CA LEU A 106 -13.84 32.97 27.02
C LEU A 106 -14.31 33.86 28.18
N ASN A 107 -14.09 33.44 29.43
CA ASN A 107 -14.36 34.28 30.60
C ASN A 107 -13.45 35.51 30.67
N VAL A 108 -12.23 35.42 30.12
CA VAL A 108 -11.27 36.53 30.03
C VAL A 108 -11.52 37.36 28.77
N PHE A 109 -11.77 36.68 27.65
CA PHE A 109 -12.04 37.27 26.34
C PHE A 109 -13.44 36.89 25.88
N PRO A 110 -14.50 37.59 26.34
CA PRO A 110 -15.86 37.26 25.95
C PRO A 110 -16.10 37.52 24.45
N PRO A 111 -17.11 36.88 23.84
CA PRO A 111 -17.53 37.15 22.46
C PRO A 111 -17.67 38.65 22.16
N GLY A 112 -17.21 39.07 20.98
CA GLY A 112 -17.06 40.46 20.58
C GLY A 112 -15.70 41.08 20.93
N SER A 113 -14.84 40.36 21.66
CA SER A 113 -13.47 40.81 21.94
C SER A 113 -12.60 40.73 20.69
N LYS A 114 -11.80 41.77 20.45
CA LYS A 114 -10.65 41.72 19.54
C LYS A 114 -9.38 41.58 20.37
N VAL A 115 -8.70 40.45 20.25
CA VAL A 115 -7.49 40.13 21.01
C VAL A 115 -6.27 40.38 20.13
N VAL A 116 -5.53 41.43 20.44
CA VAL A 116 -4.21 41.70 19.87
C VAL A 116 -3.19 41.54 20.99
N GLY A 117 -2.12 40.77 20.77
CA GLY A 117 -1.16 40.48 21.82
C GLY A 117 -0.16 39.41 21.44
N ARG A 118 0.16 38.53 22.38
CA ARG A 118 1.06 37.39 22.16
C ARG A 118 0.54 36.12 22.82
N ALA A 119 0.71 34.99 22.14
CA ALA A 119 0.67 33.67 22.74
C ALA A 119 2.05 33.37 23.33
N GLN A 120 2.11 33.04 24.62
CA GLN A 120 3.32 32.68 25.33
C GLN A 120 3.23 31.21 25.73
N ILE A 121 4.21 30.41 25.31
CA ILE A 121 4.42 29.08 25.86
C ILE A 121 5.54 29.16 26.86
N SER A 122 5.31 28.61 28.05
CA SER A 122 6.34 28.36 29.04
C SER A 122 6.47 26.86 29.28
N ARG A 123 7.69 26.39 29.50
CA ARG A 123 7.95 25.02 29.95
C ARG A 123 8.80 25.05 31.21
N THR A 124 8.52 24.15 32.14
CA THR A 124 9.23 23.99 33.42
C THR A 124 9.55 22.52 33.60
N LEU A 125 10.84 22.20 33.68
CA LEU A 125 11.30 20.82 33.90
C LEU A 125 11.07 20.41 35.36
N PHE A 126 10.77 19.13 35.59
CA PHE A 126 10.72 18.60 36.96
C PHE A 126 12.10 18.58 37.62
N GLU A 127 13.16 18.38 36.82
CA GLU A 127 14.55 18.41 37.28
C GLU A 127 15.35 19.50 36.54
N GLY A 128 15.87 20.47 37.30
CA GLY A 128 16.74 21.55 36.80
C GLY A 128 16.08 22.94 36.78
N PRO A 129 16.89 24.02 36.82
CA PRO A 129 16.40 25.40 37.01
C PRO A 129 15.86 26.09 35.73
N ALA A 130 15.63 25.37 34.64
CA ALA A 130 15.39 26.00 33.34
C ALA A 130 13.89 26.12 33.01
N THR A 131 13.28 27.24 33.39
CA THR A 131 12.06 27.71 32.70
C THR A 131 12.49 28.39 31.41
N SER A 132 12.00 27.92 30.26
CA SER A 132 12.15 28.64 29.00
C SER A 132 10.80 29.13 28.51
N ARG A 133 10.81 30.26 27.80
CA ARG A 133 9.61 30.91 27.28
C ARG A 133 9.82 31.33 25.84
N VAL A 134 8.76 31.26 25.06
CA VAL A 134 8.73 31.76 23.69
C VAL A 134 7.40 32.47 23.47
N ASP A 135 7.47 33.59 22.77
CA ASP A 135 6.32 34.42 22.45
C ASP A 135 6.06 34.38 20.95
N LEU A 136 4.79 34.35 20.57
CA LEU A 136 4.33 34.47 19.20
C LEU A 136 3.25 35.57 19.14
N PRO A 137 3.37 36.58 18.27
CA PRO A 137 2.33 37.59 18.13
C PRO A 137 1.02 36.95 17.65
N VAL A 138 -0.10 37.38 18.23
CA VAL A 138 -1.44 36.91 17.85
C VAL A 138 -2.38 38.09 17.65
N SER A 139 -3.30 37.92 16.69
CA SER A 139 -4.42 38.81 16.44
C SER A 139 -5.62 37.96 16.08
N MET A 140 -6.64 37.93 16.95
CA MET A 140 -7.83 37.12 16.75
C MET A 140 -9.10 37.85 17.19
N ASP A 141 -10.20 37.58 16.49
CA ASP A 141 -11.54 38.01 16.88
C ASP A 141 -12.24 36.86 17.62
N VAL A 142 -12.80 37.14 18.79
CA VAL A 142 -13.55 36.16 19.58
C VAL A 142 -15.03 36.29 19.27
N VAL A 143 -15.66 35.21 18.81
CA VAL A 143 -17.08 35.20 18.42
C VAL A 143 -17.84 34.13 19.21
N SER A 144 -19.16 34.31 19.34
CA SER A 144 -20.06 33.31 19.92
C SER A 144 -20.66 32.37 18.88
N GLU A 145 -20.74 32.85 17.64
CA GLU A 145 -21.39 32.18 16.52
C GLU A 145 -20.72 32.60 15.22
N LEU A 146 -20.80 31.73 14.22
CA LEU A 146 -20.43 32.02 12.84
C LEU A 146 -21.64 31.78 11.96
N THR A 147 -21.88 32.70 11.04
CA THR A 147 -22.92 32.52 10.01
C THR A 147 -22.24 31.93 8.78
N PRO A 148 -22.60 30.70 8.35
CA PRO A 148 -21.96 30.10 7.19
C PRO A 148 -22.44 30.79 5.92
N ILE A 149 -21.54 31.02 4.97
CA ILE A 149 -21.84 31.65 3.68
C ILE A 149 -21.25 30.77 2.60
N ALA A 150 -22.08 30.28 1.68
CA ALA A 150 -21.61 29.65 0.45
C ALA A 150 -21.39 30.72 -0.63
N THR A 151 -20.26 30.65 -1.33
CA THR A 151 -19.95 31.54 -2.47
C THR A 151 -19.84 30.77 -3.77
N GLU A 152 -19.38 29.53 -3.72
CA GLU A 152 -19.18 28.69 -4.90
C GLU A 152 -19.43 27.21 -4.56
N LEU A 153 -19.89 26.46 -5.56
CA LEU A 153 -20.11 25.02 -5.50
C LEU A 153 -19.41 24.38 -6.69
N ARG A 154 -18.46 23.49 -6.45
CA ARG A 154 -17.70 22.79 -7.49
C ARG A 154 -17.52 21.32 -7.14
N THR A 155 -17.18 20.50 -8.12
CA THR A 155 -16.72 19.14 -7.82
C THR A 155 -15.21 19.16 -7.53
N ARG A 156 -14.71 18.30 -6.63
CA ARG A 156 -13.27 18.27 -6.28
C ARG A 156 -12.41 17.97 -7.51
N THR A 157 -12.92 17.24 -8.48
CA THR A 157 -12.24 16.84 -9.72
C THR A 157 -12.09 17.95 -10.76
N GLU A 158 -12.84 19.06 -10.66
CA GLU A 158 -12.87 20.16 -11.65
C GLU A 158 -11.84 21.29 -11.40
N VAL A 159 -10.71 21.01 -10.73
CA VAL A 159 -9.74 22.05 -10.29
C VAL A 159 -9.16 22.92 -11.43
N THR A 160 -9.39 22.61 -12.71
CA THR A 160 -8.72 23.28 -13.84
C THR A 160 -9.50 24.38 -14.57
N SER A 161 -10.78 24.62 -14.28
CA SER A 161 -11.50 25.72 -14.95
C SER A 161 -12.60 26.30 -14.07
N GLY A 162 -12.37 27.50 -13.51
CA GLY A 162 -13.29 28.24 -12.64
C GLY A 162 -14.61 28.68 -13.31
N LYS A 163 -15.42 27.72 -13.75
CA LYS A 163 -16.81 27.87 -14.16
C LYS A 163 -17.62 26.71 -13.60
N LEU A 164 -18.77 27.07 -13.07
CA LEU A 164 -19.85 26.15 -12.69
C LEU A 164 -20.30 25.37 -13.94
N GLU A 165 -19.72 24.21 -14.21
CA GLU A 165 -20.34 23.25 -15.13
C GLU A 165 -21.35 22.43 -14.34
N GLY A 166 -22.63 22.59 -14.68
CA GLY A 166 -23.78 22.11 -13.91
C GLY A 166 -24.01 20.60 -13.97
N THR A 167 -22.95 19.80 -14.07
CA THR A 167 -23.03 18.35 -14.21
C THR A 167 -22.41 17.66 -12.99
N TRP A 168 -23.14 16.71 -12.46
CA TRP A 168 -22.78 15.85 -11.36
C TRP A 168 -22.81 14.40 -11.80
N TYR A 169 -22.03 13.57 -11.11
CA TYR A 169 -22.05 12.13 -11.24
C TYR A 169 -22.16 11.48 -9.87
N PRO A 170 -22.68 10.24 -9.78
CA PRO A 170 -22.66 9.48 -8.54
C PRO A 170 -21.26 9.43 -7.91
N GLY A 171 -21.20 9.61 -6.59
CA GLY A 171 -19.94 9.61 -5.86
C GLY A 171 -19.04 10.84 -6.08
N ASP A 172 -19.47 11.85 -6.85
CA ASP A 172 -18.73 13.12 -6.93
C ASP A 172 -18.59 13.73 -5.52
N GLU A 173 -17.39 14.20 -5.19
CA GLU A 173 -17.18 14.99 -3.99
C GLU A 173 -17.45 16.46 -4.31
N ILE A 174 -18.50 16.99 -3.70
CA ILE A 174 -18.94 18.37 -3.83
C ILE A 174 -18.21 19.22 -2.82
N VAL A 175 -17.54 20.25 -3.31
CA VAL A 175 -16.81 21.24 -2.51
C VAL A 175 -17.59 22.54 -2.55
N ILE A 176 -17.91 23.04 -1.36
CA ILE A 176 -18.52 24.32 -1.09
C ILE A 176 -17.42 25.26 -0.63
N SER A 177 -17.12 26.28 -1.42
CA SER A 177 -16.26 27.39 -1.00
C SER A 177 -17.09 28.50 -0.40
N GLY A 178 -16.53 29.19 0.60
CA GLY A 178 -17.31 30.11 1.40
C GLY A 178 -16.57 30.69 2.59
N SER A 179 -17.31 30.93 3.67
CA SER A 179 -16.75 31.38 4.95
C SER A 179 -17.66 30.97 6.10
N GLY A 180 -17.14 31.04 7.32
CA GLY A 180 -17.92 30.80 8.54
C GLY A 180 -18.27 29.34 8.80
N PHE A 181 -17.57 28.38 8.19
CA PHE A 181 -17.73 26.97 8.52
C PHE A 181 -17.10 26.64 9.88
N LEU A 182 -17.76 25.78 10.66
CA LEU A 182 -17.30 25.37 11.98
C LEU A 182 -16.23 24.30 11.86
N LEU A 183 -15.11 24.50 12.57
CA LEU A 183 -14.06 23.50 12.71
C LEU A 183 -14.50 22.41 13.69
N GLN A 184 -13.81 21.27 13.64
CA GLN A 184 -14.02 20.19 14.60
C GLN A 184 -13.80 20.70 16.04
N GLY A 185 -14.82 20.56 16.89
CA GLY A 185 -14.85 21.04 18.27
C GLY A 185 -15.78 22.24 18.48
N GLU A 186 -16.01 23.06 17.45
CA GLU A 186 -16.83 24.29 17.55
C GLU A 186 -18.33 24.04 17.45
N GLY A 187 -18.70 22.85 17.00
CA GLY A 187 -20.06 22.45 16.66
C GLY A 187 -20.08 21.69 15.35
N GLN A 188 -21.19 21.78 14.62
CA GLN A 188 -21.40 21.11 13.35
C GLN A 188 -21.95 22.09 12.31
N THR A 189 -21.32 22.16 11.13
CA THR A 189 -21.94 22.77 9.95
C THR A 189 -22.83 21.73 9.28
N PHE A 190 -24.02 22.12 8.85
CA PHE A 190 -24.95 21.30 8.07
C PHE A 190 -25.19 21.93 6.70
N VAL A 191 -25.43 21.09 5.71
CA VAL A 191 -26.00 21.47 4.42
C VAL A 191 -27.37 20.86 4.27
N GLN A 192 -28.33 21.66 3.82
CA GLN A 192 -29.65 21.21 3.43
C GLN A 192 -29.82 21.38 1.93
N LEU A 193 -30.07 20.29 1.22
CA LEU A 193 -30.48 20.32 -0.18
C LEU A 193 -32.01 20.25 -0.22
N ARG A 194 -32.64 21.32 -0.69
CA ARG A 194 -34.10 21.43 -0.75
C ARG A 194 -34.55 21.73 -2.16
N GLY A 195 -35.46 20.93 -2.72
CA GLY A 195 -35.96 21.15 -4.06
C GLY A 195 -36.67 19.92 -4.62
N THR A 196 -36.48 19.69 -5.91
CA THR A 196 -37.01 18.53 -6.62
C THR A 196 -35.93 17.89 -7.48
N PHE A 197 -35.92 16.56 -7.51
CA PHE A 197 -35.12 15.78 -8.45
C PHE A 197 -36.03 15.16 -9.51
N GLU A 198 -35.79 15.48 -10.77
CA GLU A 198 -36.49 14.89 -11.92
C GLU A 198 -35.65 13.77 -12.53
N SER A 199 -35.94 12.52 -12.17
CA SER A 199 -35.33 11.33 -12.77
C SER A 199 -35.76 11.20 -14.24
N GLN A 200 -34.85 10.75 -15.11
CA GLN A 200 -35.14 10.53 -16.52
C GLN A 200 -35.70 9.13 -16.80
N THR A 201 -35.31 8.11 -16.04
CA THR A 201 -35.70 6.71 -16.30
C THR A 201 -35.87 5.91 -15.00
N PRO A 202 -37.11 5.53 -14.62
CA PRO A 202 -38.37 6.05 -15.18
C PRO A 202 -38.51 7.56 -14.90
N PRO A 203 -39.25 8.30 -15.75
CA PRO A 203 -39.57 9.69 -15.47
C PRO A 203 -40.35 9.83 -14.16
N GLU A 204 -39.76 10.49 -13.18
CA GLU A 204 -40.31 10.65 -11.85
C GLU A 204 -39.81 11.96 -11.23
N THR A 205 -40.69 12.68 -10.51
CA THR A 205 -40.31 13.88 -9.76
C THR A 205 -40.34 13.57 -8.27
N LEU A 206 -39.17 13.60 -7.64
CA LEU A 206 -38.98 13.31 -6.23
C LEU A 206 -38.78 14.63 -5.48
N PRO A 207 -39.57 14.93 -4.43
CA PRO A 207 -39.24 16.03 -3.54
C PRO A 207 -37.95 15.69 -2.77
N LEU A 208 -37.03 16.65 -2.71
CA LEU A 208 -35.79 16.52 -1.97
C LEU A 208 -35.79 17.52 -0.82
N ASP A 209 -35.57 17.02 0.40
CA ASP A 209 -35.33 17.85 1.58
C ASP A 209 -34.41 17.08 2.54
N VAL A 210 -33.11 17.11 2.24
CA VAL A 210 -32.10 16.30 2.95
C VAL A 210 -31.13 17.22 3.67
N VAL A 211 -30.84 16.92 4.93
CA VAL A 211 -29.89 17.65 5.78
C VAL A 211 -28.71 16.74 6.10
N LEU A 212 -27.50 17.21 5.82
CA LEU A 212 -26.26 16.45 6.00
C LEU A 212 -25.30 17.19 6.93
N PRO A 213 -24.74 16.51 7.95
CA PRO A 213 -23.65 17.06 8.73
C PRO A 213 -22.38 17.09 7.89
N LEU A 214 -21.67 18.21 7.92
CA LEU A 214 -20.44 18.45 7.17
C LEU A 214 -19.27 18.73 8.09
N ASN A 215 -18.15 18.05 7.86
CA ASN A 215 -16.94 18.22 8.65
C ASN A 215 -15.97 19.18 7.97
N ALA A 216 -15.82 20.39 8.51
CA ALA A 216 -14.89 21.37 7.98
C ALA A 216 -13.49 21.16 8.58
N THR A 217 -12.48 21.12 7.71
CA THR A 217 -11.07 21.24 8.12
C THR A 217 -10.54 22.66 7.94
N ARG A 218 -11.27 23.50 7.21
CA ARG A 218 -11.01 24.94 7.03
C ARG A 218 -12.32 25.71 7.13
N ARG A 219 -12.24 26.98 7.49
CA ARG A 219 -13.42 27.86 7.63
C ARG A 219 -14.00 28.34 6.30
N ASP A 220 -13.27 28.17 5.22
CA ASP A 220 -13.56 28.69 3.89
C ASP A 220 -13.85 27.59 2.84
N GLU A 221 -13.76 26.32 3.23
CA GLU A 221 -14.03 25.18 2.36
C GLU A 221 -14.56 24.00 3.16
N ILE A 222 -15.65 23.42 2.67
CA ILE A 222 -16.29 22.25 3.24
C ILE A 222 -16.88 21.41 2.11
N GLY A 223 -17.15 20.13 2.31
CA GLY A 223 -17.69 19.30 1.23
C GLY A 223 -18.43 18.06 1.70
N PHE A 224 -19.13 17.44 0.75
CA PHE A 224 -19.87 16.19 0.92
C PHE A 224 -19.81 15.36 -0.36
N THR A 225 -20.06 14.06 -0.25
CA THR A 225 -20.10 13.15 -1.40
C THR A 225 -21.54 12.96 -1.86
N LEU A 226 -21.77 12.92 -3.18
CA LEU A 226 -23.06 12.52 -3.77
C LEU A 226 -23.30 11.02 -3.62
N THR A 227 -23.75 10.61 -2.43
CA THR A 227 -24.11 9.22 -2.16
C THR A 227 -25.50 8.87 -2.74
N PRO A 228 -25.78 7.58 -3.02
CA PRO A 228 -27.04 7.14 -3.62
C PRO A 228 -28.31 7.60 -2.90
N ASP A 229 -28.26 7.79 -1.59
CA ASP A 229 -29.39 8.24 -0.77
C ASP A 229 -29.72 9.74 -0.95
N LEU A 230 -28.82 10.54 -1.51
CA LEU A 230 -29.04 11.98 -1.70
C LEU A 230 -29.85 12.30 -2.95
N LEU A 231 -29.44 11.80 -4.11
CA LEU A 231 -30.02 12.15 -5.40
C LEU A 231 -30.37 10.93 -6.24
N ASP A 232 -30.40 9.73 -5.63
CA ASP A 232 -30.43 8.46 -6.35
C ASP A 232 -29.16 8.27 -7.20
N VAL A 233 -29.09 7.16 -7.93
CA VAL A 233 -28.08 6.86 -8.96
C VAL A 233 -28.63 7.06 -10.38
N ARG A 234 -29.95 7.27 -10.51
CA ARG A 234 -30.64 7.50 -11.78
C ARG A 234 -30.25 8.86 -12.37
N PRO A 235 -29.98 8.96 -13.68
CA PRO A 235 -29.76 10.26 -14.32
C PRO A 235 -30.98 11.16 -14.21
N GLY A 236 -30.76 12.45 -14.01
CA GLY A 236 -31.84 13.39 -13.71
C GLY A 236 -31.38 14.83 -13.55
N ILE A 237 -32.31 15.70 -13.17
CA ILE A 237 -32.03 17.12 -12.92
C ILE A 237 -32.51 17.48 -11.52
N PHE A 238 -31.59 17.93 -10.67
CA PHE A 238 -31.92 18.58 -9.43
C PHE A 238 -32.20 20.06 -9.69
N ARG A 239 -33.33 20.56 -9.17
CA ARG A 239 -33.69 21.98 -9.12
C ARG A 239 -34.06 22.36 -7.70
N GLY A 240 -33.32 23.30 -7.11
CA GLY A 240 -33.57 23.69 -5.73
C GLY A 240 -32.52 24.62 -5.16
N ASP A 241 -32.43 24.64 -3.84
CA ASP A 241 -31.55 25.50 -3.08
C ASP A 241 -30.62 24.64 -2.21
N LEU A 242 -29.40 25.13 -2.00
CA LEU A 242 -28.48 24.62 -1.00
C LEU A 242 -28.46 25.61 0.14
N ILE A 243 -28.90 25.21 1.33
CA ILE A 243 -28.95 26.06 2.53
C ILE A 243 -27.87 25.56 3.50
N LEU A 244 -27.11 26.48 4.09
CA LEU A 244 -26.15 26.14 5.13
C LEU A 244 -26.65 26.57 6.51
N SER A 245 -26.35 25.79 7.53
CA SER A 245 -26.55 26.17 8.92
C SER A 245 -25.39 25.69 9.78
N ASN A 246 -25.16 26.39 10.88
CA ASN A 246 -24.20 26.01 11.89
C ASN A 246 -24.96 25.74 13.19
N GLU A 247 -24.67 24.63 13.83
CA GLU A 247 -25.10 24.33 15.20
C GLU A 247 -23.86 24.38 16.09
N ALA A 248 -23.65 25.52 16.72
CA ALA A 248 -22.60 25.73 17.70
C ALA A 248 -23.16 25.53 19.12
N LEU A 249 -22.26 25.42 20.10
CA LEU A 249 -22.66 25.38 21.52
C LEU A 249 -23.47 26.62 21.97
N GLY A 250 -23.31 27.75 21.27
CA GLY A 250 -24.05 28.99 21.50
C GLY A 250 -25.46 29.03 20.89
N GLY A 251 -25.82 28.04 20.06
CA GLY A 251 -27.10 27.98 19.34
C GLY A 251 -26.93 27.70 17.84
N THR A 252 -28.07 27.66 17.14
CA THR A 252 -28.11 27.44 15.69
C THR A 252 -28.17 28.76 14.94
N THR A 253 -27.27 28.97 13.98
CA THR A 253 -27.32 30.06 13.01
C THR A 253 -27.61 29.51 11.61
N THR A 254 -28.53 30.13 10.89
CA THR A 254 -28.77 29.81 9.48
C THR A 254 -28.00 30.79 8.61
N GLY A 255 -27.22 30.26 7.69
CA GLY A 255 -26.37 30.97 6.76
C GLY A 255 -27.04 31.36 5.46
N THR A 256 -26.27 31.98 4.57
CA THR A 256 -26.69 32.18 3.17
C THR A 256 -26.22 31.01 2.32
N GLY A 257 -27.19 30.40 1.66
CA GLY A 257 -27.02 29.30 0.73
C GLY A 257 -26.73 29.74 -0.71
N LEU A 258 -26.91 28.80 -1.63
CA LEU A 258 -27.00 29.05 -3.07
C LEU A 258 -28.43 28.73 -3.53
N ASP A 259 -29.14 29.74 -4.03
CA ASP A 259 -30.52 29.61 -4.50
C ASP A 259 -30.58 29.28 -5.99
N GLY A 260 -31.65 28.58 -6.40
CA GLY A 260 -31.94 28.32 -7.82
C GLY A 260 -30.87 27.46 -8.51
N LEU A 261 -30.26 26.53 -7.77
CA LEU A 261 -29.36 25.54 -8.31
C LEU A 261 -30.09 24.62 -9.29
N GLU A 262 -29.58 24.55 -10.51
CA GLU A 262 -29.91 23.51 -11.48
C GLU A 262 -28.66 22.64 -11.71
N ARG A 263 -28.78 21.34 -11.46
CA ARG A 263 -27.67 20.38 -11.59
C ARG A 263 -28.13 19.10 -12.26
N HIS A 264 -27.42 18.70 -13.30
CA HIS A 264 -27.67 17.49 -14.07
C HIS A 264 -26.88 16.35 -13.45
N LEU A 265 -27.56 15.36 -12.88
CA LEU A 265 -26.94 14.09 -12.52
C LEU A 265 -26.88 13.22 -13.78
N GLU A 266 -25.68 12.92 -14.26
CA GLU A 266 -25.46 12.10 -15.45
C GLU A 266 -25.21 10.63 -15.09
N ALA A 267 -25.43 9.75 -16.06
CA ALA A 267 -25.10 8.34 -15.92
C ALA A 267 -23.57 8.15 -15.74
N PRO A 268 -23.12 7.11 -15.03
CA PRO A 268 -21.70 6.80 -14.96
C PRO A 268 -21.15 6.57 -16.37
N ARG A 269 -19.89 6.91 -16.60
CA ARG A 269 -19.25 6.73 -17.90
C ARG A 269 -17.83 6.22 -17.77
N ILE A 270 -17.41 5.42 -18.73
CA ILE A 270 -16.00 5.06 -18.93
C ILE A 270 -15.42 5.96 -20.00
N GLU A 271 -14.21 6.44 -19.77
CA GLU A 271 -13.46 7.28 -20.70
C GLU A 271 -12.26 6.53 -21.27
N THR A 272 -11.52 5.81 -20.43
CA THR A 272 -10.36 5.03 -20.89
C THR A 272 -10.22 3.71 -20.15
N VAL A 273 -9.56 2.74 -20.81
CA VAL A 273 -9.13 1.47 -20.24
C VAL A 273 -7.67 1.28 -20.60
N SER A 274 -6.81 1.01 -19.62
CA SER A 274 -5.37 0.90 -19.83
C SER A 274 -4.73 -0.14 -18.89
N PRO A 275 -3.78 -0.95 -19.35
CA PRO A 275 -3.31 -1.04 -20.74
C PRO A 275 -4.30 -1.79 -21.65
N PRO A 276 -4.25 -1.57 -22.99
CA PRO A 276 -5.07 -2.32 -23.95
C PRO A 276 -4.56 -3.76 -24.19
N LEU A 277 -3.39 -4.10 -23.64
CA LEU A 277 -2.82 -5.44 -23.60
C LEU A 277 -2.45 -5.73 -22.16
N ALA A 278 -3.02 -6.79 -21.58
CA ALA A 278 -2.77 -7.19 -20.21
C ALA A 278 -2.57 -8.70 -20.10
N ALA A 279 -1.59 -9.12 -19.30
CA ALA A 279 -1.41 -10.52 -18.92
C ALA A 279 -2.21 -10.85 -17.65
N ARG A 280 -2.36 -12.14 -17.35
CA ARG A 280 -2.87 -12.62 -16.05
C ARG A 280 -2.14 -11.92 -14.90
N GLY A 281 -2.87 -11.50 -13.87
CA GLY A 281 -2.30 -10.83 -12.70
C GLY A 281 -1.92 -9.35 -12.89
N GLN A 282 -2.00 -8.84 -14.12
CA GLN A 282 -1.72 -7.44 -14.43
C GLN A 282 -2.92 -6.54 -14.09
N ASN A 283 -2.63 -5.32 -13.66
CA ASN A 283 -3.61 -4.28 -13.40
C ASN A 283 -4.13 -3.68 -14.71
N ILE A 284 -5.45 -3.66 -14.86
CA ILE A 284 -6.19 -2.87 -15.85
C ILE A 284 -6.87 -1.73 -15.09
N VAL A 285 -6.48 -0.51 -15.40
CA VAL A 285 -7.08 0.72 -14.87
C VAL A 285 -8.19 1.14 -15.81
N VAL A 286 -9.38 1.36 -15.25
CA VAL A 286 -10.52 1.91 -15.94
C VAL A 286 -10.78 3.30 -15.37
N THR A 287 -10.66 4.32 -16.21
CA THR A 287 -10.92 5.70 -15.82
C THR A 287 -12.23 6.18 -16.42
N GLY A 288 -12.91 7.06 -15.69
CA GLY A 288 -14.19 7.59 -16.08
C GLY A 288 -14.74 8.53 -15.03
N ARG A 289 -16.06 8.54 -14.86
CA ARG A 289 -16.73 9.33 -13.83
C ARG A 289 -18.03 8.65 -13.40
N GLY A 290 -18.42 8.82 -12.15
CA GLY A 290 -19.65 8.26 -11.60
C GLY A 290 -19.49 6.87 -10.99
N PHE A 291 -18.28 6.40 -10.71
CA PHE A 291 -18.09 5.10 -10.08
C PHE A 291 -18.43 5.17 -8.58
N LEU A 292 -19.03 4.11 -8.07
CA LEU A 292 -19.37 3.92 -6.67
C LEU A 292 -18.64 2.72 -6.09
N PRO A 293 -18.11 2.82 -4.85
CA PRO A 293 -17.48 1.69 -4.18
C PRO A 293 -18.52 0.64 -3.81
N THR A 294 -18.06 -0.57 -3.48
CA THR A 294 -18.90 -1.55 -2.80
C THR A 294 -19.18 -1.04 -1.38
N ASP A 295 -20.40 -0.61 -1.14
CA ASP A 295 -20.87 -0.09 0.14
C ASP A 295 -22.09 -0.89 0.62
N PRO A 296 -21.98 -1.63 1.74
CA PRO A 296 -23.09 -2.41 2.27
C PRO A 296 -24.20 -1.56 2.90
N PHE A 297 -23.93 -0.32 3.31
CA PHE A 297 -24.93 0.57 3.88
C PHE A 297 -25.85 1.14 2.80
N TYR A 298 -25.29 1.55 1.65
CA TYR A 298 -26.06 2.01 0.50
C TYR A 298 -26.46 0.89 -0.47
N GLU A 299 -26.09 -0.35 -0.16
CA GLU A 299 -26.23 -1.53 -1.03
C GLU A 299 -25.76 -1.23 -2.47
N SER A 300 -24.66 -0.50 -2.59
CA SER A 300 -24.20 0.07 -3.87
C SER A 300 -22.86 -0.51 -4.31
N THR A 301 -22.66 -0.66 -5.62
CA THR A 301 -21.36 -1.01 -6.22
C THR A 301 -21.34 -0.65 -7.71
N THR A 302 -20.17 -0.39 -8.26
CA THR A 302 -19.97 -0.31 -9.71
C THR A 302 -19.29 -1.56 -10.24
N LEU A 303 -19.90 -2.16 -11.25
CA LEU A 303 -19.37 -3.26 -12.05
C LEU A 303 -19.02 -2.75 -13.43
N ILE A 304 -18.25 -3.55 -14.15
CA ILE A 304 -18.06 -3.38 -15.58
C ILE A 304 -18.77 -4.50 -16.31
N ARG A 305 -19.51 -4.14 -17.34
CA ARG A 305 -20.11 -5.07 -18.29
C ARG A 305 -19.35 -5.04 -19.61
N LEU A 306 -18.87 -6.20 -20.03
CA LEU A 306 -18.22 -6.44 -21.32
C LEU A 306 -19.21 -7.14 -22.25
N GLU A 307 -19.53 -6.51 -23.37
CA GLU A 307 -20.37 -7.07 -24.43
C GLU A 307 -19.66 -7.10 -25.77
N GLY A 308 -19.57 -8.26 -26.40
CA GLY A 308 -18.88 -8.42 -27.69
C GLY A 308 -18.38 -9.84 -27.92
N ALA A 309 -17.26 -9.97 -28.60
CA ALA A 309 -16.66 -11.27 -28.92
C ALA A 309 -15.26 -11.39 -28.33
N PHE A 310 -14.96 -12.53 -27.70
CA PHE A 310 -13.62 -12.92 -27.29
C PHE A 310 -13.11 -14.04 -28.19
N THR A 311 -12.04 -13.77 -28.95
CA THR A 311 -11.40 -14.78 -29.81
C THR A 311 -10.13 -15.29 -29.14
N THR A 312 -10.08 -16.60 -28.87
CA THR A 312 -8.91 -17.24 -28.26
C THR A 312 -7.72 -17.28 -29.23
N LEU A 313 -6.51 -17.08 -28.72
CA LEU A 313 -5.30 -17.09 -29.52
C LEU A 313 -4.97 -18.51 -30.04
N GLN A 314 -5.09 -19.53 -29.17
CA GLN A 314 -4.65 -20.89 -29.50
C GLN A 314 -5.59 -21.63 -30.46
N THR A 315 -6.91 -21.46 -30.29
CA THR A 315 -7.90 -22.21 -31.07
C THR A 315 -8.63 -21.36 -32.10
N SER A 316 -8.44 -20.03 -32.10
CA SER A 316 -9.26 -19.09 -32.89
C SER A 316 -10.76 -19.27 -32.66
N GLN A 317 -11.12 -19.79 -31.47
CA GLN A 317 -12.51 -20.00 -31.10
C GLN A 317 -13.08 -18.67 -30.63
N GLU A 318 -14.22 -18.30 -31.18
CA GLU A 318 -14.95 -17.11 -30.81
C GLU A 318 -15.99 -17.43 -29.73
N LEU A 319 -15.90 -16.72 -28.61
CA LEU A 319 -16.88 -16.72 -27.53
C LEU A 319 -17.68 -15.43 -27.61
N ILE A 320 -18.97 -15.54 -27.91
CA ILE A 320 -19.89 -14.40 -27.95
C ILE A 320 -20.40 -14.11 -26.54
N LEU A 321 -20.14 -12.90 -26.07
CA LEU A 321 -20.48 -12.38 -24.75
C LEU A 321 -21.55 -11.30 -24.91
N GLU A 322 -22.80 -11.66 -25.15
CA GLU A 322 -23.89 -10.69 -25.35
C GLU A 322 -25.08 -10.96 -24.41
N GLY A 323 -25.79 -9.90 -24.04
CA GLY A 323 -27.04 -10.01 -23.27
C GLY A 323 -26.84 -10.78 -21.94
N PRO A 324 -27.56 -11.88 -21.68
CA PRO A 324 -27.39 -12.69 -20.47
C PRO A 324 -26.01 -13.36 -20.32
N THR A 325 -25.26 -13.48 -21.41
CA THR A 325 -23.90 -14.05 -21.44
C THR A 325 -22.79 -13.00 -21.41
N ALA A 326 -23.16 -11.71 -21.33
CA ALA A 326 -22.21 -10.63 -21.14
C ALA A 326 -21.40 -10.85 -19.86
N LEU A 327 -20.10 -10.56 -19.92
CA LEU A 327 -19.23 -10.73 -18.76
C LEU A 327 -19.35 -9.51 -17.84
N ALA A 328 -19.76 -9.74 -16.60
CA ALA A 328 -19.78 -8.73 -15.55
C ALA A 328 -18.56 -8.91 -14.63
N LEU A 329 -17.77 -7.86 -14.47
CA LEU A 329 -16.56 -7.85 -13.67
C LEU A 329 -16.73 -6.92 -12.47
N PHE A 330 -16.39 -7.44 -11.29
CA PHE A 330 -16.25 -6.65 -10.07
C PHE A 330 -14.85 -6.03 -10.03
N PRO A 331 -14.71 -4.75 -9.65
CA PRO A 331 -13.41 -4.14 -9.47
C PRO A 331 -12.68 -4.80 -8.31
N ASP A 332 -11.40 -5.13 -8.49
CA ASP A 332 -10.54 -5.60 -7.41
C ASP A 332 -10.18 -4.45 -6.45
N GLN A 333 -10.06 -3.22 -6.97
CA GLN A 333 -9.83 -2.03 -6.16
C GLN A 333 -10.65 -0.85 -6.69
N PHE A 334 -11.30 -0.14 -5.78
CA PHE A 334 -11.91 1.16 -6.01
C PHE A 334 -10.94 2.24 -5.54
N GLU A 335 -10.49 3.12 -6.45
CA GLU A 335 -9.59 4.22 -6.09
C GLU A 335 -10.35 5.50 -5.80
N SER A 336 -11.34 5.81 -6.63
CA SER A 336 -12.18 6.99 -6.54
C SER A 336 -13.42 6.82 -7.42
N ASN A 337 -14.31 7.81 -7.41
CA ASN A 337 -15.43 7.86 -8.34
C ASN A 337 -15.03 8.05 -9.82
N THR A 338 -13.73 8.18 -10.11
CA THR A 338 -13.17 8.34 -11.45
C THR A 338 -12.20 7.23 -11.87
N ALA A 339 -11.81 6.33 -10.96
CA ALA A 339 -10.87 5.28 -11.26
C ALA A 339 -11.16 3.98 -10.49
N MET A 340 -11.14 2.87 -11.23
CA MET A 340 -11.21 1.51 -10.70
C MET A 340 -10.09 0.67 -11.30
N LYS A 341 -9.64 -0.34 -10.55
CA LYS A 341 -8.66 -1.32 -11.01
C LYS A 341 -9.27 -2.70 -11.06
N TYR A 342 -8.98 -3.39 -12.14
CA TYR A 342 -9.33 -4.79 -12.40
C TYR A 342 -8.06 -5.57 -12.59
N ILE A 343 -8.00 -6.76 -12.02
CA ILE A 343 -6.90 -7.69 -12.20
C ILE A 343 -7.44 -8.82 -13.07
N LEU A 344 -6.71 -9.19 -14.13
CA LEU A 344 -7.06 -10.37 -14.92
C LEU A 344 -6.77 -11.64 -14.10
N ARG A 345 -7.68 -11.96 -13.19
CA ARG A 345 -7.61 -13.14 -12.33
C ARG A 345 -8.19 -14.37 -13.00
N VAL A 346 -7.79 -15.49 -12.43
CA VAL A 346 -8.36 -16.80 -12.69
C VAL A 346 -8.86 -17.32 -11.36
N THR A 347 -10.08 -17.82 -11.33
CA THR A 347 -10.70 -18.42 -10.14
C THR A 347 -10.76 -19.93 -10.30
N GLN A 348 -10.69 -20.63 -9.17
CA GLN A 348 -10.91 -22.07 -9.16
C GLN A 348 -12.39 -22.33 -8.85
N THR A 349 -13.04 -23.10 -9.71
CA THR A 349 -14.40 -23.60 -9.50
C THR A 349 -14.43 -24.58 -8.31
N PRO A 350 -15.60 -24.86 -7.72
CA PRO A 350 -15.72 -25.89 -6.69
C PRO A 350 -15.26 -27.29 -7.13
N GLY A 351 -15.21 -27.55 -8.44
CA GLY A 351 -14.71 -28.79 -9.03
C GLY A 351 -13.19 -28.84 -9.21
N GLY A 352 -12.47 -27.75 -8.89
CA GLY A 352 -11.02 -27.66 -9.04
C GLY A 352 -10.55 -27.12 -10.40
N GLU A 353 -11.45 -26.93 -11.36
CA GLU A 353 -11.13 -26.36 -12.68
C GLU A 353 -10.93 -24.85 -12.58
N LEU A 354 -10.05 -24.29 -13.43
CA LEU A 354 -9.81 -22.86 -13.51
C LEU A 354 -10.76 -22.18 -14.51
N GLU A 355 -11.21 -20.97 -14.18
CA GLU A 355 -12.05 -20.14 -15.05
C GLU A 355 -11.65 -18.65 -14.96
N GLY A 356 -12.09 -17.85 -15.93
CA GLY A 356 -11.87 -16.40 -15.97
C GLY A 356 -11.16 -15.92 -17.24
N LEU A 357 -11.28 -14.62 -17.52
CA LEU A 357 -10.78 -14.01 -18.75
C LEU A 357 -9.24 -14.08 -18.87
N GLY A 358 -8.52 -14.10 -17.74
CA GLY A 358 -7.05 -14.22 -17.71
C GLY A 358 -6.51 -15.63 -17.95
N LEU A 359 -7.37 -16.64 -18.08
CA LEU A 359 -6.93 -18.04 -18.22
C LEU A 359 -6.38 -18.33 -19.62
N VAL A 360 -7.04 -17.81 -20.65
CA VAL A 360 -6.75 -18.07 -22.05
C VAL A 360 -6.38 -16.77 -22.74
N ALA A 361 -5.23 -16.75 -23.43
CA ALA A 361 -4.84 -15.60 -24.23
C ALA A 361 -5.78 -15.41 -25.42
N GLY A 362 -6.02 -14.17 -25.81
CA GLY A 362 -6.98 -13.85 -26.87
C GLY A 362 -7.24 -12.36 -27.02
N SER A 363 -8.20 -12.02 -27.85
CA SER A 363 -8.62 -10.63 -28.06
C SER A 363 -10.11 -10.49 -27.83
N PHE A 364 -10.49 -9.57 -26.95
CA PHE A 364 -11.84 -9.08 -26.82
C PHE A 364 -12.04 -7.89 -27.76
N VAL A 365 -13.11 -7.90 -28.55
CA VAL A 365 -13.58 -6.76 -29.33
C VAL A 365 -15.05 -6.55 -29.03
N GLY A 366 -15.39 -5.36 -28.53
CA GLY A 366 -16.74 -5.08 -28.07
C GLY A 366 -16.85 -3.76 -27.33
N ARG A 367 -17.83 -3.68 -26.44
CA ARG A 367 -18.13 -2.51 -25.62
C ARG A 367 -17.91 -2.82 -24.14
N ILE A 368 -17.27 -1.89 -23.44
CA ILE A 368 -17.17 -1.89 -21.98
C ILE A 368 -18.07 -0.79 -21.44
N SER A 369 -18.98 -1.12 -20.53
CA SER A 369 -19.89 -0.14 -19.91
C SER A 369 -19.85 -0.25 -18.40
N PRO A 370 -19.87 0.87 -17.65
CA PRO A 370 -20.03 0.80 -16.21
C PRO A 370 -21.49 0.46 -15.89
N MET A 371 -21.70 -0.30 -14.83
CA MET A 371 -23.02 -0.67 -14.33
C MET A 371 -23.05 -0.42 -12.83
N ILE A 372 -23.88 0.51 -12.39
CA ILE A 372 -24.14 0.71 -10.96
C ILE A 372 -25.27 -0.20 -10.56
N ILE A 373 -25.08 -0.93 -9.46
CA ILE A 373 -26.15 -1.56 -8.69
C ILE A 373 -26.30 -0.74 -7.42
N SER A 374 -27.52 -0.36 -7.06
CA SER A 374 -27.83 0.31 -5.78
C SER A 374 -29.21 -0.14 -5.30
N GLY A 375 -29.25 -0.95 -4.24
CA GLY A 375 -30.47 -1.59 -3.78
C GLY A 375 -31.13 -2.42 -4.88
N ALA A 376 -32.37 -2.07 -5.26
CA ALA A 376 -33.10 -2.73 -6.35
C ALA A 376 -32.81 -2.14 -7.74
N GLU A 377 -32.13 -1.01 -7.81
CA GLU A 377 -31.87 -0.30 -9.06
C GLU A 377 -30.59 -0.81 -9.75
N THR A 378 -30.63 -0.83 -11.08
CA THR A 378 -29.46 -1.15 -11.91
C THR A 378 -29.38 -0.15 -13.05
N ILE A 379 -28.31 0.65 -13.05
CA ILE A 379 -28.08 1.71 -14.04
C ILE A 379 -26.91 1.31 -14.92
N LEU A 380 -27.19 1.10 -16.21
CA LEU A 380 -26.16 0.94 -17.22
C LEU A 380 -25.69 2.31 -17.68
N GLY A 381 -24.41 2.58 -17.50
CA GLY A 381 -23.78 3.83 -17.89
C GLY A 381 -23.27 3.86 -19.34
N GLN A 382 -22.65 4.98 -19.68
CA GLN A 382 -22.06 5.20 -20.99
C GLN A 382 -20.70 4.48 -21.10
N GLY A 383 -20.70 3.39 -21.86
CA GLY A 383 -19.49 2.68 -22.24
C GLY A 383 -18.73 3.24 -23.45
N ILE A 384 -17.56 2.65 -23.70
CA ILE A 384 -16.76 2.85 -24.93
C ILE A 384 -16.62 1.52 -25.68
N ASP A 385 -16.44 1.62 -26.99
CA ASP A 385 -16.00 0.47 -27.79
C ASP A 385 -14.49 0.29 -27.59
N LEU A 386 -14.02 -0.94 -27.41
CA LEU A 386 -12.63 -1.24 -27.16
C LEU A 386 -12.16 -2.53 -27.82
N SER A 387 -10.85 -2.65 -27.97
CA SER A 387 -10.17 -3.93 -28.19
C SER A 387 -9.17 -4.15 -27.07
N LEU A 388 -9.33 -5.23 -26.31
CA LEU A 388 -8.46 -5.63 -25.20
C LEU A 388 -7.81 -6.96 -25.56
N THR A 389 -6.48 -6.98 -25.54
CA THR A 389 -5.71 -8.20 -25.73
C THR A 389 -5.40 -8.81 -24.37
N VAL A 390 -5.85 -10.03 -24.14
CA VAL A 390 -5.37 -10.87 -23.05
C VAL A 390 -4.09 -11.55 -23.54
N ALA A 391 -2.95 -11.12 -23.03
CA ALA A 391 -1.66 -11.66 -23.41
C ALA A 391 -1.45 -13.07 -22.84
N LEU A 392 -0.45 -13.77 -23.38
CA LEU A 392 0.04 -15.00 -22.78
C LEU A 392 0.46 -14.76 -21.33
N GLN A 393 0.26 -15.80 -20.52
CA GLN A 393 0.62 -15.80 -19.12
C GLN A 393 2.11 -15.46 -18.94
N ARG A 394 2.39 -14.44 -18.14
CA ARG A 394 3.74 -14.00 -17.81
C ARG A 394 3.94 -14.03 -16.31
N GLN A 395 4.96 -14.74 -15.84
CA GLN A 395 5.35 -14.68 -14.44
C GLN A 395 6.21 -13.43 -14.20
N VAL A 396 5.85 -12.59 -13.24
CA VAL A 396 6.71 -11.48 -12.79
C VAL A 396 7.28 -11.86 -11.44
N VAL A 397 8.59 -11.68 -11.27
CA VAL A 397 9.31 -11.99 -10.03
C VAL A 397 9.97 -10.73 -9.49
N PHE A 398 9.56 -10.32 -8.30
CA PHE A 398 10.22 -9.26 -7.54
C PHE A 398 11.36 -9.85 -6.69
N VAL A 399 12.59 -9.55 -7.08
CA VAL A 399 13.80 -9.89 -6.34
C VAL A 399 14.07 -8.81 -5.30
N LYS A 400 13.67 -9.07 -4.05
CA LYS A 400 13.76 -8.11 -2.95
C LYS A 400 15.06 -8.30 -2.18
N PHE A 401 16.03 -7.42 -2.41
CA PHE A 401 17.27 -7.37 -1.63
C PHE A 401 17.03 -6.76 -0.25
N LEU A 402 17.29 -7.52 0.81
CA LEU A 402 17.10 -7.12 2.20
C LEU A 402 18.35 -6.41 2.76
N PRO A 403 18.25 -5.65 3.87
CA PRO A 403 19.42 -5.04 4.51
C PRO A 403 20.54 -6.05 4.84
N GLY A 404 20.18 -7.30 5.16
CA GLY A 404 21.16 -8.36 5.40
C GLY A 404 22.04 -8.68 4.19
N PHE A 405 21.53 -8.51 2.95
CA PHE A 405 22.33 -8.64 1.74
C PHE A 405 23.41 -7.56 1.69
N SER A 406 23.05 -6.30 1.92
CA SER A 406 24.00 -5.18 1.96
C SER A 406 25.06 -5.37 3.04
N THR A 407 24.66 -5.81 4.24
CA THR A 407 25.60 -6.16 5.31
C THR A 407 26.59 -7.23 4.86
N THR A 408 26.12 -8.32 4.24
CA THR A 408 27.01 -9.39 3.77
C THR A 408 27.93 -8.95 2.63
N VAL A 409 27.45 -8.14 1.69
CA VAL A 409 28.29 -7.57 0.62
C VAL A 409 29.38 -6.66 1.22
N ALA A 410 29.07 -5.91 2.28
CA ALA A 410 30.05 -5.11 3.01
C ALA A 410 31.07 -5.99 3.78
N GLU A 411 30.63 -7.09 4.40
CA GLU A 411 31.51 -8.07 5.05
C GLU A 411 32.48 -8.73 4.05
N MET A 412 32.06 -8.91 2.80
CA MET A 412 32.92 -9.37 1.70
C MET A 412 33.86 -8.27 1.17
N GLY A 413 33.75 -7.04 1.67
CA GLY A 413 34.55 -5.90 1.25
C GLY A 413 34.14 -5.31 -0.11
N LEU A 414 32.90 -5.54 -0.55
CA LEU A 414 32.40 -5.19 -1.88
C LEU A 414 31.23 -4.18 -1.86
N GLU A 415 30.98 -3.50 -0.74
CA GLU A 415 29.88 -2.52 -0.56
C GLU A 415 29.75 -1.52 -1.72
N LEU A 416 30.88 -0.96 -2.18
CA LEU A 416 30.91 0.02 -3.28
C LEU A 416 30.50 -0.56 -4.64
N ARG A 417 30.32 -1.87 -4.75
CA ARG A 417 29.89 -2.60 -5.96
C ARG A 417 28.56 -3.32 -5.79
N GLU A 418 27.82 -3.07 -4.71
CA GLU A 418 26.55 -3.75 -4.45
C GLU A 418 25.58 -3.66 -5.64
N GLY A 419 25.45 -2.47 -6.26
CA GLY A 419 24.60 -2.27 -7.42
C GLY A 419 25.01 -3.11 -8.65
N ASP A 420 26.30 -3.40 -8.82
CA ASP A 420 26.77 -4.26 -9.91
C ASP A 420 26.52 -5.75 -9.63
N ILE A 421 26.60 -6.16 -8.36
CA ILE A 421 26.25 -7.52 -7.93
C ILE A 421 24.75 -7.76 -8.15
N ARG A 422 23.89 -6.82 -7.73
CA ARG A 422 22.44 -6.90 -7.96
C ARG A 422 22.11 -7.01 -9.46
N ARG A 423 22.76 -6.20 -10.30
CA ARG A 423 22.59 -6.26 -11.75
C ARG A 423 22.99 -7.63 -12.31
N ARG A 424 24.13 -8.17 -11.87
CA ARG A 424 24.61 -9.49 -12.31
C ARG A 424 23.65 -10.61 -11.91
N ILE A 425 23.06 -10.53 -10.72
CA ILE A 425 22.05 -11.49 -10.25
C ILE A 425 20.86 -11.50 -11.21
N LEU A 426 20.32 -10.33 -11.56
CA LEU A 426 19.20 -10.23 -12.51
C LEU A 426 19.58 -10.70 -13.92
N GLU A 427 20.81 -10.42 -14.38
CA GLU A 427 21.30 -10.91 -15.67
C GLU A 427 21.33 -12.44 -15.73
N VAL A 428 21.78 -13.09 -14.66
CA VAL A 428 21.78 -14.56 -14.53
C VAL A 428 20.34 -15.09 -14.56
N CYS A 429 19.43 -14.51 -13.77
CA CYS A 429 18.03 -14.92 -13.77
C CYS A 429 17.37 -14.79 -15.15
N ALA A 430 17.58 -13.65 -15.82
CA ALA A 430 17.04 -13.42 -17.17
C ALA A 430 17.64 -14.34 -18.22
N ARG A 431 18.95 -14.65 -18.12
CA ARG A 431 19.62 -15.58 -19.03
C ARG A 431 19.10 -17.00 -18.87
N ASP A 432 19.00 -17.51 -17.64
CA ASP A 432 18.68 -18.92 -17.39
C ASP A 432 17.24 -19.24 -17.77
N TYR A 433 16.34 -18.27 -17.62
CA TYR A 433 14.95 -18.36 -18.08
C TYR A 433 14.71 -17.84 -19.51
N ALA A 434 15.75 -17.52 -20.28
CA ALA A 434 15.58 -16.98 -21.63
C ALA A 434 14.75 -17.94 -22.51
N GLY A 435 13.65 -17.46 -23.10
CA GLY A 435 12.69 -18.26 -23.87
C GLY A 435 11.48 -18.77 -23.07
N VAL A 436 11.42 -18.47 -21.77
CA VAL A 436 10.24 -18.65 -20.90
C VAL A 436 9.64 -17.27 -20.64
N ASN A 437 8.30 -17.14 -20.61
CA ASN A 437 7.63 -15.85 -20.40
C ASN A 437 7.64 -15.48 -18.91
N ILE A 438 8.82 -15.12 -18.41
CA ILE A 438 9.07 -14.70 -17.03
C ILE A 438 9.97 -13.46 -17.02
N GLU A 439 9.72 -12.56 -16.08
CA GLU A 439 10.44 -11.30 -15.94
C GLU A 439 10.90 -11.09 -14.50
N PHE A 440 12.17 -10.71 -14.32
CA PHE A 440 12.76 -10.42 -13.01
C PHE A 440 12.97 -8.91 -12.84
N ARG A 441 12.54 -8.39 -11.68
CA ARG A 441 12.67 -6.96 -11.33
C ARG A 441 13.24 -6.81 -9.92
N ASP A 442 14.07 -5.80 -9.71
CA ASP A 442 14.55 -5.39 -8.36
C ASP A 442 13.74 -4.23 -7.76
N GLN A 443 12.72 -3.76 -8.47
CA GLN A 443 11.71 -2.82 -7.98
C GLN A 443 10.37 -3.54 -7.85
N ARG A 444 9.62 -3.20 -6.79
CA ARG A 444 8.29 -3.76 -6.54
C ARG A 444 7.36 -3.40 -7.73
N PRO A 445 6.75 -4.38 -8.40
CA PRO A 445 5.80 -4.12 -9.48
C PRO A 445 4.62 -3.26 -9.02
N THR A 446 4.22 -2.30 -9.85
CA THR A 446 3.04 -1.45 -9.65
C THR A 446 1.97 -1.68 -10.72
N ASP A 447 2.38 -2.27 -11.84
CA ASP A 447 1.58 -2.72 -12.98
C ASP A 447 1.01 -4.13 -12.79
N PHE A 448 1.56 -4.94 -11.88
CA PHE A 448 1.04 -6.26 -11.52
C PHE A 448 0.56 -6.29 -10.07
N ALA A 449 -0.60 -6.90 -9.85
CA ALA A 449 -1.09 -7.22 -8.51
C ALA A 449 -0.66 -8.63 -8.07
N GLU A 450 -0.52 -9.55 -9.02
CA GLU A 450 -0.03 -10.91 -8.78
C GLU A 450 1.37 -11.03 -9.38
N TYR A 451 2.36 -11.17 -8.52
CA TYR A 451 3.76 -11.40 -8.86
C TYR A 451 4.43 -12.16 -7.72
N SER A 452 5.38 -13.04 -8.05
CA SER A 452 6.12 -13.79 -7.05
C SER A 452 7.17 -12.90 -6.42
N LEU A 453 7.48 -13.14 -5.15
CA LEU A 453 8.50 -12.42 -4.41
C LEU A 453 9.58 -13.41 -3.98
N ILE A 454 10.84 -13.06 -4.19
CA ILE A 454 11.96 -13.77 -3.56
C ILE A 454 12.84 -12.79 -2.80
N GLU A 455 13.08 -13.10 -1.53
CA GLU A 455 13.97 -12.30 -0.68
C GLU A 455 15.41 -12.79 -0.81
N VAL A 456 16.34 -11.84 -1.03
CA VAL A 456 17.78 -12.09 -1.00
C VAL A 456 18.35 -11.37 0.21
N GLY A 457 18.82 -12.15 1.18
CA GLY A 457 19.23 -11.67 2.51
C GLY A 457 20.66 -12.07 2.89
N GLY A 458 20.93 -11.96 4.20
CA GLY A 458 22.24 -12.24 4.79
C GLY A 458 22.34 -13.67 5.34
N ALA A 459 22.34 -13.80 6.67
CA ALA A 459 22.39 -15.09 7.35
C ALA A 459 21.09 -15.90 7.17
N ASP A 460 21.23 -17.24 7.14
CA ASP A 460 20.11 -18.18 7.18
C ASP A 460 19.41 -18.13 8.56
N PRO A 461 18.15 -17.64 8.66
CA PRO A 461 17.43 -17.56 9.92
C PRO A 461 17.06 -18.93 10.52
N ASN A 462 17.10 -20.00 9.72
CA ASN A 462 16.85 -21.36 10.20
C ASN A 462 18.07 -21.95 10.94
N GLY A 463 19.25 -21.31 10.82
CA GLY A 463 20.49 -21.74 11.46
C GLY A 463 21.03 -23.08 10.94
N GLN A 464 20.65 -23.48 9.72
CA GLN A 464 21.07 -24.74 9.11
C GLN A 464 22.15 -24.55 8.04
N GLY A 465 22.48 -23.30 7.71
CA GLY A 465 23.44 -23.00 6.68
C GLY A 465 22.90 -23.23 5.28
N LEU A 466 21.57 -23.18 5.10
CA LEU A 466 20.96 -23.28 3.78
C LEU A 466 21.43 -22.13 2.89
N PHE A 467 21.58 -22.39 1.60
CA PHE A 467 21.91 -21.37 0.59
C PHE A 467 20.66 -20.64 0.10
N GLY A 468 19.59 -21.39 -0.08
CA GLY A 468 18.26 -20.89 -0.37
C GLY A 468 17.21 -21.88 0.12
N LEU A 469 15.97 -21.42 0.23
CA LEU A 469 14.81 -22.27 0.49
C LEU A 469 13.54 -21.63 -0.08
N ASP A 470 12.88 -22.34 -0.96
CA ASP A 470 11.45 -22.17 -1.24
C ASP A 470 10.62 -22.76 -0.10
N ASN A 471 10.14 -21.86 0.77
CA ASN A 471 9.29 -22.16 1.92
C ASN A 471 7.79 -22.06 1.60
N THR A 472 7.38 -22.03 0.34
CA THR A 472 5.95 -21.99 -0.03
C THR A 472 5.26 -23.32 0.28
N ALA A 473 3.99 -23.25 0.69
CA ALA A 473 3.22 -24.43 1.03
C ALA A 473 2.75 -25.14 -0.25
N GLY A 474 3.33 -26.31 -0.54
CA GLY A 474 3.12 -27.03 -1.79
C GLY A 474 3.79 -26.33 -2.99
N LYS A 475 4.29 -27.12 -3.94
CA LYS A 475 4.90 -26.59 -5.17
C LYS A 475 3.81 -26.31 -6.21
N ASP A 476 3.94 -25.21 -6.95
CA ASP A 476 2.89 -24.75 -7.87
C ASP A 476 2.97 -25.45 -9.24
N VAL A 477 2.60 -26.72 -9.27
CA VAL A 477 2.57 -27.50 -10.52
C VAL A 477 1.52 -26.92 -11.47
N GLY A 478 1.99 -26.44 -12.62
CA GLY A 478 1.18 -25.78 -13.64
C GLY A 478 1.18 -24.26 -13.57
N ASN A 479 1.93 -23.65 -12.64
CA ASN A 479 1.94 -22.20 -12.43
C ASN A 479 0.53 -21.63 -12.19
N LEU A 480 -0.19 -22.21 -11.23
CA LEU A 480 -1.56 -21.80 -10.89
C LEU A 480 -1.58 -20.59 -9.94
N ARG A 481 -0.48 -20.28 -9.26
CA ARG A 481 -0.28 -19.20 -8.30
C ARG A 481 0.81 -18.24 -8.80
N PHE A 482 0.43 -17.00 -9.07
CA PHE A 482 1.37 -15.99 -9.58
C PHE A 482 2.01 -15.16 -8.47
N ASN A 483 1.64 -15.40 -7.21
CA ASN A 483 1.93 -14.55 -6.05
C ASN A 483 2.67 -15.28 -4.93
N ASP A 484 3.47 -16.29 -5.28
CA ASP A 484 4.27 -17.05 -4.33
C ASP A 484 5.28 -16.14 -3.62
N ILE A 485 5.44 -16.32 -2.31
CA ILE A 485 6.37 -15.55 -1.47
C ILE A 485 7.44 -16.49 -0.94
N ILE A 486 8.64 -16.40 -1.53
CA ILE A 486 9.86 -17.09 -1.11
C ILE A 486 10.66 -16.13 -0.22
N GLY A 487 10.30 -16.08 1.06
CA GLY A 487 10.83 -15.10 1.99
C GLY A 487 10.08 -15.11 3.32
N GLY A 488 10.59 -14.36 4.29
CA GLY A 488 10.00 -14.29 5.64
C GLY A 488 9.77 -15.66 6.30
N ALA A 489 8.93 -15.69 7.34
CA ALA A 489 8.51 -16.93 7.99
C ALA A 489 7.18 -17.43 7.42
N ASN A 490 7.08 -18.73 7.12
CA ASN A 490 5.84 -19.39 6.73
C ASN A 490 5.38 -20.35 7.85
N ALA A 491 4.23 -20.04 8.45
CA ALA A 491 3.65 -20.84 9.53
C ALA A 491 3.17 -22.21 9.05
N ASP A 492 2.54 -22.29 7.88
CA ASP A 492 1.99 -23.55 7.33
C ASP A 492 3.11 -24.57 7.06
N THR A 493 4.24 -24.08 6.54
CA THR A 493 5.44 -24.89 6.30
C THR A 493 6.06 -25.36 7.62
N ALA A 494 6.07 -24.50 8.64
CA ALA A 494 6.55 -24.85 9.98
C ALA A 494 5.66 -25.90 10.66
N GLU A 495 4.33 -25.79 10.55
CA GLU A 495 3.38 -26.76 11.10
C GLU A 495 3.52 -28.15 10.47
N GLN A 496 3.97 -28.21 9.21
CA GLN A 496 4.31 -29.45 8.52
C GLN A 496 5.68 -30.04 8.92
N GLY A 497 6.42 -29.36 9.79
CA GLY A 497 7.72 -29.80 10.30
C GLY A 497 8.92 -29.45 9.42
N TYR A 498 8.73 -28.60 8.40
CA TYR A 498 9.80 -28.09 7.55
C TYR A 498 10.35 -26.75 8.05
N PHE A 499 11.48 -26.30 7.48
CA PHE A 499 12.07 -25.00 7.81
C PHE A 499 11.14 -23.85 7.40
N ALA A 500 10.95 -22.90 8.31
CA ALA A 500 9.93 -21.86 8.17
C ALA A 500 10.40 -20.68 7.31
N PHE A 501 11.70 -20.39 7.30
CA PHE A 501 12.21 -19.18 6.66
C PHE A 501 12.73 -19.45 5.25
N GLY A 502 12.15 -18.77 4.26
CA GLY A 502 12.57 -18.86 2.86
C GLY A 502 13.42 -17.70 2.39
N GLY A 503 13.85 -17.77 1.14
CA GLY A 503 14.71 -16.78 0.48
C GLY A 503 16.10 -17.32 0.17
N VAL A 504 17.01 -16.44 -0.25
CA VAL A 504 18.42 -16.74 -0.52
C VAL A 504 19.30 -16.11 0.55
N PHE A 505 20.18 -16.90 1.16
CA PHE A 505 20.96 -16.51 2.33
C PHE A 505 22.43 -16.34 1.96
N VAL A 506 22.80 -15.13 1.52
CA VAL A 506 24.12 -14.88 0.90
C VAL A 506 25.28 -15.14 1.85
N ARG A 507 25.10 -14.94 3.16
CA ARG A 507 26.16 -15.21 4.14
C ARG A 507 26.45 -16.71 4.27
N SER A 508 25.47 -17.57 3.99
CA SER A 508 25.68 -19.02 4.01
C SER A 508 26.70 -19.49 2.97
N PHE A 509 26.91 -18.75 1.88
CA PHE A 509 27.93 -19.05 0.89
C PHE A 509 29.36 -18.99 1.44
N PHE A 510 29.59 -18.44 2.63
CA PHE A 510 30.91 -18.51 3.28
C PHE A 510 31.32 -19.96 3.59
N GLN A 511 30.37 -20.89 3.63
CA GLN A 511 30.65 -22.32 3.72
C GLN A 511 31.35 -22.90 2.47
N LEU A 512 31.31 -22.19 1.34
CA LEU A 512 32.06 -22.55 0.12
C LEU A 512 33.56 -22.23 0.24
N SER A 513 33.97 -21.49 1.29
CA SER A 513 35.35 -21.24 1.67
C SER A 513 35.87 -22.37 2.57
N PRO A 514 36.98 -23.04 2.20
CA PRO A 514 37.67 -23.95 3.11
C PRO A 514 38.22 -23.27 4.36
N THR A 515 38.45 -21.95 4.32
CA THR A 515 38.98 -21.18 5.46
C THR A 515 37.88 -20.70 6.41
N LEU A 516 36.72 -20.29 5.89
CA LEU A 516 35.63 -19.70 6.68
C LEU A 516 34.52 -20.70 7.02
N GLY A 517 34.38 -21.78 6.26
CA GLY A 517 33.36 -22.79 6.47
C GLY A 517 33.53 -23.51 7.80
N ALA A 518 32.42 -23.78 8.49
CA ALA A 518 32.43 -24.52 9.75
C ALA A 518 32.85 -26.00 9.57
N ASP A 519 32.61 -26.56 8.39
CA ASP A 519 33.07 -27.88 7.98
C ASP A 519 34.03 -27.73 6.79
N ALA A 520 35.34 -27.84 7.09
CA ALA A 520 36.41 -27.75 6.12
C ALA A 520 36.39 -28.87 5.05
N ASN A 521 35.53 -29.89 5.19
CA ASN A 521 35.38 -31.01 4.27
C ASN A 521 34.05 -31.01 3.49
N LEU A 522 33.29 -29.90 3.50
CA LEU A 522 32.12 -29.77 2.63
C LEU A 522 32.54 -30.05 1.17
N PRO A 523 32.00 -31.09 0.51
CA PRO A 523 32.47 -31.50 -0.82
C PRO A 523 32.34 -30.41 -1.90
N ILE A 524 31.43 -29.46 -1.67
CA ILE A 524 31.15 -28.34 -2.57
C ILE A 524 32.05 -27.12 -2.33
N ALA A 525 32.82 -27.09 -1.23
CA ALA A 525 33.76 -26.01 -0.93
C ALA A 525 34.99 -26.05 -1.83
N SER A 526 35.59 -24.88 -2.10
CA SER A 526 36.71 -24.76 -3.04
C SER A 526 37.68 -23.66 -2.66
N SER A 527 38.99 -23.92 -2.77
CA SER A 527 40.03 -22.89 -2.53
C SER A 527 39.87 -21.68 -3.45
N ARG A 528 39.21 -21.86 -4.59
CA ARG A 528 38.93 -20.79 -5.54
C ARG A 528 38.06 -19.70 -4.95
N PHE A 529 37.15 -20.03 -4.02
CA PHE A 529 36.39 -19.03 -3.27
C PHE A 529 37.36 -18.08 -2.55
N ASP A 530 38.30 -18.63 -1.79
CA ASP A 530 39.27 -17.85 -1.02
C ASP A 530 40.16 -17.04 -1.95
N GLU A 531 40.65 -17.64 -3.03
CA GLU A 531 41.51 -16.98 -4.02
C GLU A 531 40.84 -15.74 -4.64
N ILE A 532 39.53 -15.80 -4.91
CA ILE A 532 38.78 -14.70 -5.50
C ILE A 532 38.49 -13.60 -4.45
N PHE A 533 37.98 -13.98 -3.28
CA PHE A 533 37.48 -13.01 -2.30
C PHE A 533 38.54 -12.50 -1.31
N ARG A 534 39.67 -13.18 -1.11
CA ARG A 534 40.73 -12.76 -0.18
C ARG A 534 41.33 -11.39 -0.48
N HIS A 535 41.14 -10.87 -1.68
CA HIS A 535 41.61 -9.53 -2.04
C HIS A 535 40.81 -8.41 -1.34
N PHE A 536 39.56 -8.69 -0.96
CA PHE A 536 38.60 -7.69 -0.46
C PHE A 536 38.07 -8.04 0.93
N MET A 537 37.80 -9.33 1.17
CA MET A 537 37.12 -9.80 2.37
C MET A 537 38.05 -9.80 3.59
N PRO A 538 37.79 -8.99 4.64
CA PRO A 538 38.66 -8.90 5.81
C PRO A 538 38.84 -10.22 6.55
N ALA A 539 37.81 -11.07 6.58
CA ALA A 539 37.88 -12.39 7.21
C ALA A 539 38.91 -13.35 6.56
N LEU A 540 39.29 -13.07 5.30
CA LEU A 540 40.34 -13.77 4.56
C LEU A 540 41.66 -12.98 4.51
N GLY A 541 41.78 -11.91 5.31
CA GLY A 541 42.94 -11.00 5.32
C GLY A 541 42.94 -9.94 4.21
N GLY A 542 41.82 -9.76 3.50
CA GLY A 542 41.65 -8.77 2.44
C GLY A 542 41.43 -7.35 2.94
N ILE A 543 41.47 -6.39 2.00
CA ILE A 543 41.18 -4.97 2.27
C ILE A 543 39.95 -4.56 1.43
N PRO A 544 38.87 -4.08 2.06
CA PRO A 544 37.64 -3.67 1.35
C PRO A 544 37.91 -2.70 0.21
N LEU A 545 37.12 -2.78 -0.86
CA LEU A 545 37.29 -1.96 -2.06
C LEU A 545 37.27 -0.45 -1.74
N GLU A 546 38.28 0.30 -2.22
CA GLU A 546 38.31 1.76 -2.12
C GLU A 546 37.46 2.43 -3.21
N PRO A 547 37.00 3.68 -3.02
CA PRO A 547 36.17 4.38 -4.02
C PRO A 547 36.82 4.59 -5.39
N ILE A 548 38.14 4.75 -5.42
CA ILE A 548 38.90 4.96 -6.67
C ILE A 548 39.98 3.87 -6.74
N PRO A 549 39.60 2.64 -7.13
CA PRO A 549 40.55 1.56 -7.18
C PRO A 549 41.47 1.68 -8.40
N THR A 550 42.70 1.17 -8.23
CA THR A 550 43.61 0.97 -9.38
C THR A 550 42.97 0.05 -10.42
N ALA A 551 43.40 0.13 -11.68
CA ALA A 551 42.86 -0.72 -12.74
C ALA A 551 42.96 -2.23 -12.41
N ALA A 552 44.07 -2.66 -11.80
CA ALA A 552 44.26 -4.04 -11.38
C ALA A 552 43.27 -4.46 -10.28
N ARG A 553 43.06 -3.60 -9.26
CA ARG A 553 42.11 -3.89 -8.18
C ARG A 553 40.66 -3.87 -8.67
N ARG A 554 40.35 -2.98 -9.62
CA ARG A 554 39.05 -2.95 -10.29
C ARG A 554 38.77 -4.26 -11.03
N ALA A 555 39.72 -4.77 -11.81
CA ALA A 555 39.56 -6.03 -12.52
C ALA A 555 39.34 -7.23 -11.56
N LEU A 556 40.04 -7.26 -10.42
CA LEU A 556 39.79 -8.25 -9.37
C LEU A 556 38.38 -8.12 -8.77
N ALA A 557 37.91 -6.88 -8.55
CA ALA A 557 36.57 -6.63 -8.05
C ALA A 557 35.50 -7.03 -9.07
N ASP A 558 35.73 -6.77 -10.36
CA ASP A 558 34.82 -7.18 -11.44
C ASP A 558 34.68 -8.71 -11.49
N ASN A 559 35.78 -9.45 -11.30
CA ASN A 559 35.73 -10.91 -11.18
C ASN A 559 34.95 -11.38 -9.94
N ALA A 560 35.17 -10.76 -8.77
CA ALA A 560 34.44 -11.08 -7.55
C ALA A 560 32.93 -10.78 -7.66
N VAL A 561 32.58 -9.67 -8.34
CA VAL A 561 31.20 -9.30 -8.66
C VAL A 561 30.54 -10.34 -9.57
N ALA A 562 31.23 -10.75 -10.64
CA ALA A 562 30.72 -11.78 -11.56
C ALA A 562 30.45 -13.10 -10.83
N VAL A 563 31.41 -13.56 -10.03
CA VAL A 563 31.33 -14.81 -9.27
C VAL A 563 30.22 -14.77 -8.23
N LEU A 564 30.15 -13.73 -7.40
CA LEU A 564 29.10 -13.61 -6.39
C LEU A 564 27.72 -13.50 -7.04
N GLY A 565 27.60 -12.70 -8.11
CA GLY A 565 26.36 -12.55 -8.84
C GLY A 565 25.90 -13.86 -9.51
N ASN A 566 26.82 -14.67 -10.03
CA ASN A 566 26.54 -16.01 -10.56
C ASN A 566 26.02 -16.95 -9.48
N VAL A 567 26.70 -17.05 -8.34
CA VAL A 567 26.32 -17.96 -7.24
C VAL A 567 24.95 -17.58 -6.66
N VAL A 568 24.71 -16.29 -6.42
CA VAL A 568 23.44 -15.79 -5.88
C VAL A 568 22.32 -15.95 -6.93
N GLY A 569 22.57 -15.55 -8.19
CA GLY A 569 21.62 -15.65 -9.28
C GLY A 569 21.18 -17.09 -9.56
N ASN A 570 22.12 -18.02 -9.63
CA ASN A 570 21.82 -19.45 -9.78
C ASN A 570 20.95 -19.99 -8.64
N THR A 571 21.19 -19.53 -7.41
CA THR A 571 20.37 -19.91 -6.25
C THR A 571 18.96 -19.32 -6.35
N VAL A 572 18.82 -18.04 -6.74
CA VAL A 572 17.50 -17.43 -7.02
C VAL A 572 16.74 -18.21 -8.09
N VAL A 573 17.40 -18.56 -9.19
CA VAL A 573 16.79 -19.32 -10.29
C VAL A 573 16.29 -20.70 -9.83
N HIS A 574 17.06 -21.38 -8.99
CA HIS A 574 16.71 -22.68 -8.39
C HIS A 574 15.46 -22.58 -7.51
N GLU A 575 15.41 -21.62 -6.57
CA GLU A 575 14.24 -21.47 -5.68
C GLU A 575 12.97 -21.06 -6.44
N ILE A 576 13.10 -20.21 -7.46
CA ILE A 576 11.98 -19.89 -8.35
C ILE A 576 11.53 -21.13 -9.14
N GLY A 577 12.48 -21.99 -9.55
CA GLY A 577 12.17 -23.26 -10.20
C GLY A 577 11.27 -24.15 -9.33
N HIS A 578 11.58 -24.25 -8.04
CA HIS A 578 10.72 -24.95 -7.09
C HIS A 578 9.33 -24.33 -6.97
N SER A 579 9.24 -23.00 -6.85
CA SER A 579 7.95 -22.31 -6.78
C SER A 579 7.11 -22.62 -8.02
N LEU A 580 7.71 -22.63 -9.21
CA LEU A 580 7.04 -23.00 -10.48
C LEU A 580 6.70 -24.49 -10.63
N GLY A 581 6.97 -25.32 -9.62
CA GLY A 581 6.63 -26.73 -9.62
C GLY A 581 7.64 -27.66 -10.28
N LEU A 582 8.85 -27.18 -10.63
CA LEU A 582 9.90 -28.05 -11.16
C LEU A 582 10.25 -29.17 -10.16
N THR A 583 10.63 -30.31 -10.72
CA THR A 583 10.91 -31.62 -10.08
C THR A 583 9.73 -32.26 -9.33
N ASN A 584 8.74 -31.48 -8.86
CA ASN A 584 7.60 -32.00 -8.11
C ASN A 584 6.49 -32.60 -9.00
N ILE A 585 6.66 -32.60 -10.33
CA ILE A 585 5.77 -33.27 -11.28
C ILE A 585 5.67 -34.77 -10.94
N ASP A 586 6.76 -35.36 -10.45
CA ASP A 586 6.86 -36.76 -10.01
C ASP A 586 6.95 -36.90 -8.48
N GLY A 587 6.73 -35.81 -7.72
CA GLY A 587 6.87 -35.77 -6.26
C GLY A 587 8.30 -35.61 -5.74
N GLU A 588 9.26 -35.30 -6.62
CA GLU A 588 10.66 -35.08 -6.27
C GLU A 588 10.97 -33.60 -6.00
N TYR A 589 12.01 -33.33 -5.21
CA TYR A 589 12.46 -31.96 -4.93
C TYR A 589 13.68 -31.55 -5.74
N HIS A 590 14.40 -32.49 -6.35
CA HIS A 590 15.57 -32.21 -7.16
C HIS A 590 15.65 -33.22 -8.30
N ASN A 591 16.46 -32.92 -9.31
CA ASN A 591 16.87 -33.92 -10.29
C ASN A 591 17.62 -35.07 -9.60
N LEU A 592 17.44 -36.28 -10.14
CA LEU A 592 18.15 -37.44 -9.63
C LEU A 592 19.61 -37.44 -10.12
N GLY A 593 20.54 -37.55 -9.17
CA GLY A 593 21.98 -37.68 -9.44
C GLY A 593 22.75 -36.36 -9.44
N ASP A 594 23.97 -36.45 -9.95
CA ASP A 594 24.90 -35.32 -10.16
C ASP A 594 25.04 -35.14 -11.68
N ASN A 595 24.33 -34.14 -12.21
CA ASN A 595 24.25 -33.80 -13.61
C ASN A 595 24.95 -32.45 -13.82
N PRO A 596 26.16 -32.45 -14.40
CA PRO A 596 26.98 -31.25 -14.49
C PRO A 596 26.24 -30.07 -15.14
N GLY A 597 26.18 -28.95 -14.42
CA GLY A 597 25.59 -27.70 -14.89
C GLY A 597 24.06 -27.65 -14.86
N TRP A 598 23.37 -28.62 -14.27
CA TRP A 598 21.91 -28.59 -14.17
C TRP A 598 21.44 -27.77 -12.95
N ILE A 599 20.53 -26.82 -13.21
CA ILE A 599 20.07 -25.87 -12.20
C ILE A 599 19.35 -26.55 -11.04
N MET A 600 18.46 -27.52 -11.34
CA MET A 600 17.56 -28.17 -10.37
C MET A 600 18.19 -29.37 -9.66
N ASP A 601 19.50 -29.58 -9.80
CA ASP A 601 20.24 -30.58 -9.04
C ASP A 601 20.40 -30.16 -7.58
N SER A 602 20.40 -31.14 -6.69
CA SER A 602 20.51 -30.90 -5.25
C SER A 602 21.80 -30.15 -4.91
N GLY A 603 21.73 -29.26 -3.91
CA GLY A 603 22.80 -28.31 -3.67
C GLY A 603 24.18 -28.92 -3.37
N ASN A 604 24.20 -30.13 -2.81
CA ASN A 604 25.38 -30.95 -2.52
C ASN A 604 26.07 -31.56 -3.76
N PHE A 605 25.41 -31.55 -4.93
CA PHE A 605 25.98 -31.99 -6.20
C PHE A 605 26.49 -30.82 -7.07
N ARG A 606 26.24 -29.58 -6.66
CA ARG A 606 26.64 -28.39 -7.42
C ARG A 606 27.82 -27.69 -6.75
N PRO A 607 29.08 -27.99 -7.12
CA PRO A 607 30.27 -27.41 -6.49
C PRO A 607 30.38 -25.91 -6.75
N PHE A 608 31.22 -25.22 -5.95
CA PHE A 608 31.42 -23.77 -6.10
C PHE A 608 31.80 -23.35 -7.53
N ALA A 609 32.72 -24.08 -8.20
CA ALA A 609 33.20 -23.70 -9.53
C ALA A 609 32.07 -23.67 -10.57
N GLU A 610 31.15 -24.63 -10.49
CA GLU A 610 29.96 -24.69 -11.35
C GLU A 610 29.04 -23.49 -11.09
N ARG A 611 28.69 -23.25 -9.82
CA ARG A 611 27.82 -22.12 -9.43
C ARG A 611 28.41 -20.75 -9.78
N ALA A 612 29.74 -20.65 -9.73
CA ALA A 612 30.49 -19.45 -10.02
C ALA A 612 30.78 -19.25 -11.52
N GLU A 613 30.60 -20.29 -12.36
CA GLU A 613 30.94 -20.31 -13.79
C GLU A 613 32.42 -19.97 -14.03
N ILE A 614 33.31 -20.63 -13.28
CA ILE A 614 34.77 -20.43 -13.35
C ILE A 614 35.49 -21.70 -13.76
N ASP A 615 36.78 -21.57 -14.08
CA ASP A 615 37.70 -22.70 -14.32
C ASP A 615 37.25 -23.67 -15.44
N GLY A 616 36.46 -23.16 -16.40
CA GLY A 616 35.98 -23.91 -17.57
C GLY A 616 34.53 -24.38 -17.46
N GLU A 617 33.90 -24.17 -16.30
CA GLU A 617 32.48 -24.46 -16.11
C GLU A 617 31.60 -23.51 -16.94
N SER A 618 30.56 -24.05 -17.56
CA SER A 618 29.60 -23.28 -18.34
C SER A 618 28.52 -22.67 -17.45
N ALA A 619 27.76 -21.72 -18.01
CA ALA A 619 26.50 -21.29 -17.42
C ALA A 619 25.59 -22.50 -17.15
N ALA A 620 24.93 -22.49 -16.00
CA ALA A 620 23.98 -23.53 -15.65
C ALA A 620 22.75 -23.48 -16.58
N VAL A 621 22.12 -24.64 -16.78
CA VAL A 621 20.96 -24.81 -17.66
C VAL A 621 19.89 -25.63 -16.97
N PHE A 622 18.63 -25.45 -17.37
CA PHE A 622 17.58 -26.38 -16.99
C PHE A 622 17.77 -27.71 -17.73
N ALA A 623 17.47 -28.82 -17.06
CA ALA A 623 17.44 -30.11 -17.73
C ALA A 623 16.38 -30.07 -18.86
N PRO A 624 16.52 -30.87 -19.93
CA PRO A 624 15.58 -30.80 -21.07
C PRO A 624 14.10 -30.94 -20.66
N PHE A 625 13.79 -31.80 -19.70
CA PHE A 625 12.41 -31.99 -19.23
C PHE A 625 11.89 -30.82 -18.37
N ASP A 626 12.75 -30.20 -17.55
CA ASP A 626 12.41 -28.98 -16.80
C ASP A 626 12.12 -27.84 -17.77
N ARG A 627 12.96 -27.74 -18.81
CA ARG A 627 12.82 -26.75 -19.87
C ARG A 627 11.53 -26.92 -20.65
N ASP A 628 11.23 -28.14 -21.10
CA ASP A 628 9.99 -28.47 -21.80
C ASP A 628 8.75 -28.15 -20.94
N TYR A 629 8.83 -28.40 -19.62
CA TYR A 629 7.77 -28.03 -18.69
C TYR A 629 7.59 -26.52 -18.61
N LEU A 630 8.66 -25.75 -18.40
CA LEU A 630 8.60 -24.28 -18.29
C LEU A 630 8.02 -23.64 -19.57
N GLU A 631 8.46 -24.08 -20.75
CA GLU A 631 7.96 -23.56 -22.03
C GLU A 631 6.48 -23.88 -22.26
N ARG A 632 5.96 -24.95 -21.64
CA ARG A 632 4.54 -25.30 -21.68
C ARG A 632 3.69 -24.44 -20.75
N ILE A 633 4.16 -24.15 -19.54
CA ILE A 633 3.39 -23.38 -18.54
C ILE A 633 3.51 -21.86 -18.73
N LEU A 634 4.61 -21.39 -19.32
CA LEU A 634 4.92 -19.97 -19.55
C LEU A 634 5.45 -19.74 -20.97
N PRO A 635 4.62 -19.95 -22.01
CA PRO A 635 5.03 -19.81 -23.41
C PRO A 635 5.26 -18.34 -23.79
N VAL A 636 6.22 -18.11 -24.70
CA VAL A 636 6.55 -16.77 -25.23
C VAL A 636 5.79 -16.36 -26.49
N ASN A 637 5.13 -17.30 -27.19
CA ASN A 637 4.42 -17.09 -28.46
C ASN A 637 3.06 -17.77 -28.51
#